data_AF-A0A3N5R9A2-F1
#
_entry.id   AF-A0A3N5R9A2-F1
#
_cell.length_a   1.000
_cell.length_b   1.000
_cell.length_c   1.000
_cell.angle_alpha   90.00
_cell.angle_beta   90.00
_cell.angle_gamma   90.00
#
_symmetry.space_group_name_H-M   'P 1'
#
loop_
_entity.id
_entity.type
_entity.pdbx_description
1 polymer ?
#
loop_
_entity_poly.entity_id
_entity_poly.type
_entity_poly.pdbx_seq_one_letter_code
_entity_poly.pdbx_strand_id
1 'polypeptide(L)'
;MSEISNPYIAGAPVVESSMFFGREDVFKWIERSLAGKFVNHILVLHGQRRVGKTSVLKQIPNFLPRNYIQVFYDLQGRTSTSLDRFLWWLASEITRTLKKEHDINIPRPDRKAFEDTEYLISEFLPSLRPLLEDQVLILTFDEFDTLDRPEIQESLARPLIAYLRRLMEVEGLTFIFSIGSSGDKLENMQASYTDFFKSALYRKISFLTSEDCYRLITKPVEGIIEYERKAVERIVEITSGHPYFTQLMCHELFALCQKTGARTICAADVESILGDVIERGTVNLKFVWDEASDLEKWILAGLAQLEPGASTHKLGQLLLKQRVRFSDADLNAAVLHLLDKDVITQDNRFVIYLMQMWLQTNRPLDRVREELAEVNPIANRYIEIGDEYRDRGQGSQAIESYKQALQADPGNLRAQFSIGSVHLDAKAYSEAAAAFELALQIDDEDVGARTGYCCAILALGDAARDEGQEETAAGFYDKILLVNPAHIDARLRLAEIYREHAEKYLSAGQDDAALSAYNQAMDYAPEDETLAKRYDDVLAQKKAKVTAEWLGKAERALSRQRWDEASGFVEEALKLDPANAELQAKLVKTKDAPRQFKINGYRQEAEKAIKQGNFEKAVSVIETALLLSPGDESLADWLETARSDRLSAQLNLYDEQVNRALSSGDWDTAIQLTGQASEIAPDDRAWKEKIAEIEAARHQAQLNDLRWEADTARAAGRWDEAAAALEQIRKLKPEKLEIEAEIESIRQEKRQSQLLEFKTQAEKAAKAEKWKDAEQAWKAYLALKPEDSTEAEADLQKAARYSKISANYTEAQNAIRKKRYGRAIELLQDIIAQEPAYKSTSRLLVEAVEANKATPVWHKPGLYGVVGVVLILMIGIFLGPRIWKSISTAWQRTPTMTETHDDPTENPSTPTTEVVILPTTTETLPSETIKPTQEIVFTPTSTITVLPTLINTSTPKPEKLHYTKKIMQGPITDLAWDTETGYLLGVASREKDTAILNGNTGGKFSQIPSNLHQSAVLSNAWELKGGGGAYATGDVNGLVIFYRHVQTGAMDGPFTIDTLLGSGEITDLSYGNVSGISLAASTSSGYIASWDTLGNQGYVIWKKQVDTGPVFSVDWNLTNHQILTVSENEGVQVWNALTGSRLQRLKVQSRSAAWSPDGKYIVLEDHSSGTSVLEVFQSGGSKARVELAALVNKVAWSPDGTIIASADQDGVIRLWSAIGSNGQVGSLEELYAFTQNAEITSLIFSPDGSLIVAGDVNGYIWAWTLKGE
;
A
#
# COMPACT_ATOMS: atom_id res chain seq x y z
N MET A 1 75.61 -20.30 33.92
CA MET A 1 74.83 -19.99 32.69
C MET A 1 73.46 -19.42 33.05
N SER A 2 72.60 -20.16 33.75
CA SER A 2 71.25 -19.72 34.16
C SER A 2 71.16 -18.37 34.89
N GLU A 3 72.15 -18.00 35.70
CA GLU A 3 72.19 -16.73 36.45
C GLU A 3 72.78 -15.55 35.66
N ILE A 4 73.28 -15.78 34.44
CA ILE A 4 73.92 -14.74 33.62
C ILE A 4 72.89 -14.19 32.64
N SER A 5 72.67 -12.87 32.66
CA SER A 5 71.79 -12.20 31.69
C SER A 5 72.33 -12.34 30.27
N ASN A 6 71.44 -12.50 29.30
CA ASN A 6 71.80 -12.56 27.88
C ASN A 6 72.18 -11.14 27.40
N PRO A 7 73.42 -10.91 26.92
CA PRO A 7 73.86 -9.56 26.53
C PRO A 7 73.36 -9.15 25.14
N TYR A 8 72.91 -10.09 24.30
CA TYR A 8 72.47 -9.78 22.93
C TYR A 8 71.00 -9.35 22.93
N ILE A 9 70.73 -8.12 22.49
CA ILE A 9 69.40 -7.50 22.52
C ILE A 9 68.92 -7.27 21.09
N ALA A 10 68.22 -8.26 20.54
CA ALA A 10 67.64 -8.15 19.21
C ALA A 10 66.43 -7.20 19.20
N GLY A 11 66.49 -6.16 18.36
CA GLY A 11 65.33 -5.33 17.96
C GLY A 11 65.27 -3.95 18.58
N ALA A 12 65.82 -3.76 19.79
CA ALA A 12 65.98 -2.45 20.40
C ALA A 12 67.19 -1.69 19.81
N PRO A 13 67.15 -0.35 19.71
CA PRO A 13 68.34 0.45 19.40
C PRO A 13 69.39 0.35 20.50
N VAL A 14 70.67 0.27 20.13
CA VAL A 14 71.79 0.10 21.07
C VAL A 14 72.13 1.44 21.73
N VAL A 15 71.80 1.58 23.01
CA VAL A 15 72.09 2.77 23.83
C VAL A 15 73.37 2.65 24.65
N GLU A 16 73.84 1.43 24.95
CA GLU A 16 75.10 1.20 25.66
C GLU A 16 76.28 1.15 24.68
N SER A 17 77.25 2.06 24.83
CA SER A 17 78.41 2.15 23.93
C SER A 17 79.33 0.93 24.02
N SER A 18 79.30 0.19 25.12
CA SER A 18 79.97 -1.11 25.29
C SER A 18 79.41 -2.23 24.39
N MET A 19 78.16 -2.10 23.96
CA MET A 19 77.47 -3.04 23.05
C MET A 19 77.41 -2.53 21.61
N PHE A 20 78.03 -1.38 21.32
CA PHE A 20 78.03 -0.75 20.00
C PHE A 20 79.37 -1.01 19.28
N PHE A 21 79.32 -1.68 18.13
CA PHE A 21 80.49 -2.12 17.38
C PHE A 21 80.46 -1.58 15.94
N GLY A 22 81.62 -1.15 15.44
CA GLY A 22 81.78 -0.54 14.12
C GLY A 22 81.21 0.89 14.04
N ARG A 23 81.01 1.37 12.80
CA ARG A 23 80.44 2.70 12.44
C ARG A 23 81.30 3.91 12.82
N GLU A 24 82.54 3.73 13.26
CA GLU A 24 83.47 4.83 13.54
C GLU A 24 83.79 5.65 12.27
N ASP A 25 83.52 5.12 11.08
CA ASP A 25 83.55 5.83 9.79
C ASP A 25 82.36 6.80 9.63
N VAL A 26 81.18 6.43 10.11
CA VAL A 26 79.95 7.23 10.03
C VAL A 26 80.06 8.44 10.93
N PHE A 27 80.52 8.28 12.18
CA PHE A 27 80.72 9.42 13.09
C PHE A 27 81.80 10.38 12.57
N LYS A 28 82.90 9.87 12.01
CA LYS A 28 83.92 10.70 11.34
C LYS A 28 83.40 11.41 10.09
N TRP A 29 82.39 10.84 9.41
CA TRP A 29 81.70 11.53 8.31
C TRP A 29 80.79 12.63 8.84
N ILE A 30 79.98 12.38 9.87
CA ILE A 30 79.13 13.38 10.52
C ILE A 30 79.99 14.56 11.02
N GLU A 31 81.03 14.29 11.81
CA GLU A 31 81.96 15.30 12.34
C GLU A 31 82.58 16.18 11.23
N ARG A 32 83.00 15.58 10.11
CA ARG A 32 83.59 16.28 8.95
C ARG A 32 82.58 16.99 8.05
N SER A 33 81.29 16.71 8.19
CA SER A 33 80.23 17.45 7.51
C SER A 33 79.73 18.62 8.35
N LEU A 34 79.63 18.44 9.67
CA LEU A 34 79.34 19.51 10.63
C LEU A 34 80.47 20.55 10.74
N ALA A 35 81.71 20.21 10.36
CA ALA A 35 82.86 21.11 10.39
C ALA A 35 83.41 21.43 8.98
N GLY A 36 83.80 22.70 8.74
CA GLY A 36 84.54 23.10 7.54
C GLY A 36 83.65 23.66 6.42
N LYS A 37 83.64 23.03 5.23
CA LYS A 37 82.96 23.59 4.04
C LYS A 37 81.45 23.30 4.01
N PHE A 38 80.96 22.33 4.77
CA PHE A 38 79.62 21.78 4.64
C PHE A 38 78.69 22.04 5.84
N VAL A 39 79.10 22.90 6.79
CA VAL A 39 78.42 23.17 8.08
C VAL A 39 76.89 23.36 7.95
N ASN A 40 76.44 24.05 6.89
CA ASN A 40 75.03 24.39 6.68
C ASN A 40 74.26 23.38 5.79
N HIS A 41 74.81 22.18 5.52
CA HIS A 41 74.12 21.15 4.74
C HIS A 41 73.34 20.20 5.64
N ILE A 42 72.14 19.81 5.19
CA ILE A 42 71.35 18.74 5.81
C ILE A 42 72.15 17.43 5.72
N LEU A 43 72.21 16.65 6.81
CA LEU A 43 72.78 15.31 6.79
C LEU A 43 71.66 14.25 6.77
N VAL A 44 71.79 13.23 5.93
CA VAL A 44 70.80 12.15 5.79
C VAL A 44 71.47 10.79 5.99
N LEU A 45 71.01 10.06 7.01
CA LEU A 45 71.40 8.68 7.28
C LEU A 45 70.31 7.73 6.74
N HIS A 46 70.60 7.04 5.64
CA HIS A 46 69.67 6.08 5.04
C HIS A 46 70.23 4.65 5.10
N GLY A 47 69.40 3.64 4.90
CA GLY A 47 69.77 2.22 4.96
C GLY A 47 68.61 1.33 5.40
N GLN A 48 68.77 0.01 5.28
CA GLN A 48 67.70 -0.97 5.56
C GLN A 48 67.06 -0.80 6.96
N ARG A 49 65.86 -1.38 7.14
CA ARG A 49 65.25 -1.49 8.47
C ARG A 49 66.15 -2.35 9.37
N ARG A 50 66.23 -2.01 10.67
CA ARG A 50 67.10 -2.66 11.68
C ARG A 50 68.63 -2.64 11.43
N VAL A 51 69.15 -1.95 10.40
CA VAL A 51 70.60 -1.88 10.13
C VAL A 51 71.41 -1.04 11.16
N GLY A 52 70.70 -0.36 12.08
CA GLY A 52 71.30 0.36 13.21
C GLY A 52 71.26 1.90 13.13
N LYS A 53 70.49 2.51 12.22
CA LYS A 53 70.37 3.98 12.08
C LYS A 53 70.03 4.67 13.41
N THR A 54 68.97 4.23 14.10
CA THR A 54 68.58 4.72 15.43
C THR A 54 69.69 4.53 16.48
N SER A 55 70.46 3.44 16.39
CA SER A 55 71.61 3.20 17.27
C SER A 55 72.73 4.22 16.99
N VAL A 56 73.05 4.47 15.71
CA VAL A 56 74.01 5.53 15.32
C VAL A 56 73.55 6.89 15.85
N LEU A 57 72.28 7.26 15.63
CA LEU A 57 71.72 8.51 16.16
C LEU A 57 71.82 8.58 17.69
N LYS A 58 71.45 7.53 18.43
CA LYS A 58 71.49 7.54 19.91
C LYS A 58 72.92 7.45 20.50
N GLN A 59 73.93 7.12 19.69
CA GLN A 59 75.34 7.15 20.10
C GLN A 59 76.05 8.48 19.77
N ILE A 60 75.44 9.40 19.00
CA ILE A 60 76.04 10.71 18.65
C ILE A 60 76.71 11.44 19.85
N PRO A 61 76.11 11.51 21.06
CA PRO A 61 76.70 12.25 22.19
C PRO A 61 77.96 11.59 22.76
N ASN A 62 78.24 10.33 22.43
CA ASN A 62 79.41 9.57 22.85
C ASN A 62 80.57 9.66 21.84
N PHE A 63 80.30 10.08 20.60
CA PHE A 63 81.27 10.11 19.50
C PHE A 63 81.54 11.50 18.91
N LEU A 64 80.66 12.49 19.09
CA LEU A 64 80.92 13.88 18.68
C LEU A 64 81.54 14.75 19.79
N PRO A 65 82.26 15.83 19.43
CA PRO A 65 82.72 16.85 20.38
C PRO A 65 81.61 17.52 21.20
N ARG A 66 81.89 17.85 22.47
CA ARG A 66 80.92 18.40 23.45
C ARG A 66 80.33 19.79 23.13
N ASN A 67 80.82 20.48 22.11
CA ASN A 67 80.18 21.71 21.62
C ASN A 67 78.93 21.42 20.78
N TYR A 68 78.64 20.17 20.45
CA TYR A 68 77.39 19.76 19.81
C TYR A 68 76.43 19.16 20.85
N ILE A 69 75.19 19.65 20.88
CA ILE A 69 74.12 19.15 21.76
C ILE A 69 73.06 18.45 20.90
N GLN A 70 72.84 17.15 21.11
CA GLN A 70 71.84 16.41 20.34
C GLN A 70 70.43 16.53 20.94
N VAL A 71 69.49 17.03 20.14
CA VAL A 71 68.06 16.94 20.43
C VAL A 71 67.49 15.82 19.56
N PHE A 72 67.43 14.61 20.13
CA PHE A 72 66.90 13.43 19.46
C PHE A 72 65.35 13.45 19.48
N TYR A 73 64.75 13.40 18.29
CA TYR A 73 63.30 13.40 18.12
C TYR A 73 62.84 12.19 17.29
N ASP A 74 62.10 11.29 17.93
CA ASP A 74 61.50 10.12 17.30
C ASP A 74 60.13 10.49 16.70
N LEU A 75 59.93 10.26 15.40
CA LEU A 75 58.66 10.55 14.74
C LEU A 75 57.64 9.40 14.84
N GLN A 76 58.08 8.19 15.23
CA GLN A 76 57.20 7.02 15.28
C GLN A 76 56.04 7.26 16.27
N GLY A 77 54.81 7.27 15.75
CA GLY A 77 53.60 7.54 16.54
C GLY A 77 53.40 9.01 16.95
N ARG A 78 54.17 9.97 16.42
CA ARG A 78 54.04 11.41 16.71
C ARG A 78 53.60 12.26 15.51
N THR A 79 53.23 11.64 14.40
CA THR A 79 52.90 12.30 13.13
C THR A 79 51.45 12.75 12.99
N SER A 80 50.50 12.10 13.68
CA SER A 80 49.07 12.47 13.67
C SER A 80 48.82 13.71 14.55
N THR A 81 49.32 14.86 14.11
CA THR A 81 49.30 16.13 14.86
C THR A 81 49.35 17.34 13.94
N SER A 82 48.87 18.48 14.41
CA SER A 82 49.09 19.78 13.79
C SER A 82 50.50 20.34 14.07
N LEU A 83 50.96 21.26 13.21
CA LEU A 83 52.30 21.86 13.25
C LEU A 83 52.59 22.59 14.58
N ASP A 84 51.65 23.38 15.09
CA ASP A 84 51.78 24.11 16.36
C ASP A 84 52.10 23.19 17.56
N ARG A 85 51.43 22.04 17.63
CA ARG A 85 51.67 21.02 18.66
C ARG A 85 53.01 20.33 18.46
N PHE A 86 53.41 20.08 17.21
CA PHE A 86 54.73 19.53 16.88
C PHE A 86 55.87 20.45 17.31
N LEU A 87 55.77 21.76 17.01
CA LEU A 87 56.77 22.75 17.40
C LEU A 87 56.87 22.91 18.94
N TRP A 88 55.74 22.83 19.65
CA TRP A 88 55.74 22.80 21.13
C TRP A 88 56.39 21.53 21.71
N TRP A 89 56.19 20.37 21.08
CA TRP A 89 56.89 19.14 21.47
C TRP A 89 58.40 19.24 21.21
N LEU A 90 58.82 19.81 20.07
CA LEU A 90 60.23 20.06 19.76
C LEU A 90 60.86 21.02 20.78
N ALA A 91 60.21 22.14 21.10
CA ALA A 91 60.67 23.06 22.15
C ALA A 91 60.75 22.40 23.53
N SER A 92 59.75 21.59 23.89
CA SER A 92 59.75 20.81 25.14
C SER A 92 60.92 19.82 25.20
N GLU A 93 61.29 19.21 24.07
CA GLU A 93 62.38 18.23 23.99
C GLU A 93 63.76 18.91 24.02
N ILE A 94 63.91 20.09 23.38
CA ILE A 94 65.08 20.97 23.54
C ILE A 94 65.29 21.29 25.04
N THR A 95 64.23 21.78 25.72
CA THR A 95 64.27 22.04 27.17
C THR A 95 64.62 20.79 27.99
N ARG A 96 64.10 19.62 27.60
CA ARG A 96 64.37 18.35 28.29
C ARG A 96 65.82 17.89 28.14
N THR A 97 66.41 18.00 26.95
CA THR A 97 67.82 17.67 26.70
C THR A 97 68.74 18.63 27.46
N LEU A 98 68.56 19.94 27.29
CA LEU A 98 69.43 20.96 27.90
C LEU A 98 69.49 20.82 29.43
N LYS A 99 68.35 20.54 30.07
CA LYS A 99 68.30 20.24 31.50
C LYS A 99 68.92 18.90 31.89
N LYS A 100 68.69 17.83 31.12
CA LYS A 100 69.15 16.47 31.48
C LYS A 100 70.65 16.28 31.29
N GLU A 101 71.22 16.86 30.23
CA GLU A 101 72.55 16.53 29.73
C GLU A 101 73.57 17.67 29.91
N HIS A 102 73.09 18.91 30.14
CA HIS A 102 73.93 20.10 30.35
C HIS A 102 73.57 20.91 31.61
N ASP A 103 72.58 20.47 32.41
CA ASP A 103 72.03 21.16 33.60
C ASP A 103 71.50 22.59 33.36
N ILE A 104 71.22 22.95 32.09
CA ILE A 104 70.69 24.25 31.70
C ILE A 104 69.17 24.26 31.96
N ASN A 105 68.76 24.86 33.08
CA ASN A 105 67.39 24.83 33.58
C ASN A 105 66.51 25.98 33.04
N ILE A 106 65.89 25.73 31.87
CA ILE A 106 64.94 26.64 31.19
C ILE A 106 63.49 26.32 31.64
N PRO A 107 62.59 27.30 31.80
CA PRO A 107 61.17 27.04 32.06
C PRO A 107 60.53 26.25 30.90
N ARG A 108 59.60 25.34 31.19
CA ARG A 108 58.90 24.59 30.14
C ARG A 108 58.08 25.56 29.26
N PRO A 109 58.18 25.49 27.92
CA PRO A 109 57.39 26.33 27.03
C PRO A 109 55.89 26.17 27.30
N ASP A 110 55.16 27.30 27.38
CA ASP A 110 53.70 27.29 27.37
C ASP A 110 53.21 26.75 26.02
N ARG A 111 52.12 25.97 26.05
CA ARG A 111 51.51 25.39 24.87
C ARG A 111 50.79 26.44 24.02
N LYS A 112 50.22 27.47 24.64
CA LYS A 112 49.47 28.54 23.95
C LYS A 112 50.35 29.43 23.08
N ALA A 113 51.60 29.67 23.50
CA ALA A 113 52.54 30.49 22.74
C ALA A 113 52.79 29.96 21.31
N PHE A 114 52.62 28.65 21.10
CA PHE A 114 52.83 27.99 19.80
C PHE A 114 51.59 28.01 18.90
N GLU A 115 50.45 28.56 19.35
CA GLU A 115 49.31 28.88 18.47
C GLU A 115 49.74 29.88 17.38
N ASP A 116 50.73 30.75 17.68
CA ASP A 116 51.63 31.32 16.68
C ASP A 116 52.78 30.34 16.41
N THR A 117 52.87 29.81 15.19
CA THR A 117 53.93 28.87 14.81
C THR A 117 55.30 29.53 14.71
N GLU A 118 55.38 30.85 14.52
CA GLU A 118 56.67 31.56 14.44
C GLU A 118 57.40 31.63 15.78
N TYR A 119 56.68 31.52 16.91
CA TYR A 119 57.21 31.66 18.28
C TYR A 119 58.49 30.83 18.55
N LEU A 120 58.63 29.66 17.91
CA LEU A 120 59.84 28.84 18.04
C LEU A 120 61.09 29.55 17.47
N ILE A 121 60.96 30.23 16.33
CA ILE A 121 62.05 30.97 15.66
C ILE A 121 62.18 32.41 16.19
N SER A 122 61.06 33.09 16.46
CA SER A 122 61.05 34.52 16.82
C SER A 122 61.42 34.79 18.28
N GLU A 123 61.06 33.91 19.22
CA GLU A 123 61.26 34.13 20.66
C GLU A 123 62.01 32.97 21.34
N PHE A 124 61.57 31.72 21.15
CA PHE A 124 62.11 30.59 21.91
C PHE A 124 63.60 30.33 21.61
N LEU A 125 63.98 30.06 20.36
CA LEU A 125 65.38 29.80 20.01
C LEU A 125 66.30 31.00 20.28
N PRO A 126 65.91 32.26 19.99
CA PRO A 126 66.66 33.45 20.41
C PRO A 126 66.87 33.54 21.93
N SER A 127 65.89 33.13 22.75
CA SER A 127 66.06 33.10 24.22
C SER A 127 67.10 32.09 24.71
N LEU A 128 67.44 31.08 23.90
CA LEU A 128 68.45 30.07 24.22
C LEU A 128 69.88 30.50 23.84
N ARG A 129 70.06 31.37 22.83
CA ARG A 129 71.40 31.85 22.38
C ARG A 129 72.32 32.28 23.54
N PRO A 130 71.88 33.09 24.53
CA PRO A 130 72.74 33.50 25.64
C PRO A 130 73.09 32.39 26.64
N LEU A 131 72.42 31.22 26.57
CA LEU A 131 72.65 30.06 27.44
C LEU A 131 73.51 28.98 26.79
N LEU A 132 73.70 29.06 25.46
CA LEU A 132 74.42 28.05 24.67
C LEU A 132 75.84 28.48 24.29
N GLU A 133 76.17 29.78 24.37
CA GLU A 133 77.48 30.33 23.98
C GLU A 133 77.89 29.88 22.55
N ASP A 134 79.01 29.17 22.41
CA ASP A 134 79.52 28.63 21.14
C ASP A 134 78.95 27.21 20.81
N GLN A 135 77.99 26.69 21.58
CA GLN A 135 77.43 25.36 21.35
C GLN A 135 76.37 25.34 20.25
N VAL A 136 76.39 24.29 19.43
CA VAL A 136 75.49 24.07 18.30
C VAL A 136 74.45 23.01 18.66
N LEU A 137 73.17 23.33 18.49
CA LEU A 137 72.08 22.37 18.62
C LEU A 137 71.99 21.51 17.34
N ILE A 138 72.12 20.19 17.48
CA ILE A 138 71.82 19.24 16.40
C ILE A 138 70.42 18.66 16.62
N LEU A 139 69.45 19.05 15.78
CA LEU A 139 68.15 18.41 15.74
C LEU A 139 68.27 17.12 14.92
N THR A 140 68.03 15.97 15.55
CA THR A 140 68.11 14.68 14.85
C THR A 140 66.75 13.98 14.84
N PHE A 141 66.17 13.84 13.65
CA PHE A 141 64.85 13.23 13.45
C PHE A 141 64.99 11.78 12.97
N ASP A 142 64.35 10.82 13.65
CA ASP A 142 64.35 9.40 13.26
C ASP A 142 62.98 8.94 12.72
N GLU A 143 63.02 7.91 11.87
CA GLU A 143 61.92 7.45 10.99
C GLU A 143 61.20 8.61 10.26
N PHE A 144 61.96 9.48 9.57
CA PHE A 144 61.40 10.62 8.83
C PHE A 144 60.50 10.20 7.65
N ASP A 145 60.64 8.96 7.15
CA ASP A 145 59.72 8.35 6.17
C ASP A 145 58.30 8.08 6.72
N THR A 146 58.05 8.28 8.02
CA THR A 146 56.69 8.26 8.57
C THR A 146 55.83 9.46 8.12
N LEU A 147 56.45 10.54 7.62
CA LEU A 147 55.75 11.75 7.15
C LEU A 147 55.18 11.64 5.73
N ASP A 148 55.61 10.66 4.94
CA ASP A 148 55.26 10.55 3.52
C ASP A 148 53.84 10.00 3.26
N ARG A 149 53.21 9.41 4.29
CA ARG A 149 51.86 8.82 4.21
C ARG A 149 50.81 9.89 3.87
N PRO A 150 49.84 9.61 2.96
CA PRO A 150 48.85 10.60 2.51
C PRO A 150 48.11 11.33 3.64
N GLU A 151 47.62 10.59 4.64
CA GLU A 151 46.93 11.11 5.85
C GLU A 151 47.71 12.19 6.62
N ILE A 152 49.04 12.13 6.56
CA ILE A 152 49.99 12.97 7.30
C ILE A 152 50.54 14.11 6.44
N GLN A 153 50.49 13.98 5.10
CA GLN A 153 51.06 14.98 4.19
C GLN A 153 50.44 16.36 4.38
N GLU A 154 49.12 16.45 4.44
CA GLU A 154 48.42 17.75 4.54
C GLU A 154 48.37 18.28 5.97
N SER A 155 48.17 17.38 6.95
CA SER A 155 47.99 17.73 8.36
C SER A 155 49.28 18.15 9.07
N LEU A 156 50.43 17.57 8.68
CA LEU A 156 51.73 17.89 9.26
C LEU A 156 52.84 18.11 8.22
N ALA A 157 53.04 17.21 7.25
CA ALA A 157 54.33 17.13 6.55
C ALA A 157 54.59 18.35 5.65
N ARG A 158 53.64 18.76 4.81
CA ARG A 158 53.77 19.94 3.94
C ARG A 158 53.97 21.23 4.77
N PRO A 159 53.17 21.53 5.82
CA PRO A 159 53.47 22.62 6.76
C PRO A 159 54.85 22.52 7.43
N LEU A 160 55.24 21.33 7.90
CA LEU A 160 56.49 21.11 8.62
C LEU A 160 57.72 21.28 7.71
N ILE A 161 57.69 20.83 6.45
CA ILE A 161 58.80 21.02 5.50
C ILE A 161 58.96 22.49 5.11
N ALA A 162 57.86 23.21 4.90
CA ALA A 162 57.89 24.66 4.70
C ALA A 162 58.44 25.41 5.93
N TYR A 163 58.12 24.92 7.13
CA TYR A 163 58.67 25.45 8.39
C TYR A 163 60.16 25.16 8.55
N LEU A 164 60.58 23.90 8.38
CA LEU A 164 61.97 23.45 8.49
C LEU A 164 62.90 24.20 7.52
N ARG A 165 62.42 24.56 6.31
CA ARG A 165 63.18 25.37 5.36
C ARG A 165 63.67 26.69 5.97
N ARG A 166 62.81 27.37 6.75
CA ARG A 166 63.13 28.63 7.44
C ARG A 166 63.91 28.39 8.74
N LEU A 167 63.62 27.30 9.44
CA LEU A 167 64.35 26.89 10.65
C LEU A 167 65.84 26.62 10.37
N MET A 168 66.20 26.20 9.15
CA MET A 168 67.60 26.02 8.71
C MET A 168 68.37 27.34 8.50
N GLU A 169 67.71 28.50 8.44
CA GLU A 169 68.38 29.80 8.34
C GLU A 169 68.83 30.33 9.72
N VAL A 170 68.46 29.64 10.82
CA VAL A 170 68.85 29.99 12.19
C VAL A 170 70.27 29.50 12.48
N GLU A 171 71.24 30.41 12.56
CA GLU A 171 72.62 30.07 12.95
C GLU A 171 72.66 29.46 14.38
N GLY A 172 73.56 28.49 14.59
CA GLY A 172 73.66 27.71 15.83
C GLY A 172 72.81 26.43 15.83
N LEU A 173 72.17 26.10 14.71
CA LEU A 173 71.32 24.92 14.53
C LEU A 173 71.84 24.06 13.36
N THR A 174 71.74 22.72 13.47
CA THR A 174 72.08 21.79 12.39
C THR A 174 71.19 20.55 12.43
N PHE A 175 71.07 19.83 11.31
CA PHE A 175 70.01 18.84 11.09
C PHE A 175 70.56 17.49 10.61
N ILE A 176 70.09 16.40 11.23
CA ILE A 176 70.34 15.03 10.77
C ILE A 176 69.00 14.28 10.68
N PHE A 177 68.68 13.76 9.50
CA PHE A 177 67.46 12.96 9.29
C PHE A 177 67.84 11.49 9.08
N SER A 178 67.05 10.57 9.64
CA SER A 178 67.14 9.14 9.38
C SER A 178 65.91 8.66 8.59
N ILE A 179 66.17 7.97 7.48
CA ILE A 179 65.17 7.57 6.47
C ILE A 179 65.31 6.07 6.19
N GLY A 180 64.21 5.38 5.86
CA GLY A 180 64.16 4.08 5.20
C GLY A 180 65.10 3.93 3.98
N SER A 181 65.14 2.71 3.41
CA SER A 181 65.92 2.42 2.19
C SER A 181 65.33 1.30 1.33
N SER A 182 64.05 1.01 1.53
CA SER A 182 63.15 0.71 0.41
C SER A 182 63.39 1.81 -0.63
N GLY A 183 63.85 1.46 -1.84
CA GLY A 183 64.30 2.46 -2.83
C GLY A 183 63.22 3.50 -3.10
N ASP A 184 61.99 3.02 -3.28
CA ASP A 184 60.75 3.76 -3.39
C ASP A 184 60.63 4.88 -2.35
N LYS A 185 60.98 4.64 -1.07
CA LYS A 185 60.86 5.67 -0.02
C LYS A 185 61.92 6.75 -0.08
N LEU A 186 63.13 6.43 -0.54
CA LEU A 186 64.18 7.45 -0.65
C LEU A 186 63.96 8.30 -1.90
N GLU A 187 63.50 7.69 -3.00
CA GLU A 187 63.22 8.37 -4.27
C GLU A 187 61.89 9.15 -4.19
N ASN A 188 60.83 8.59 -3.62
CA ASN A 188 59.57 9.32 -3.39
C ASN A 188 59.75 10.45 -2.39
N MET A 189 60.51 10.29 -1.30
CA MET A 189 60.83 11.43 -0.42
C MET A 189 61.67 12.49 -1.15
N GLN A 190 62.55 12.10 -2.07
CA GLN A 190 63.25 13.04 -2.97
C GLN A 190 62.33 13.64 -4.05
N ALA A 191 61.15 13.09 -4.32
CA ALA A 191 60.15 13.67 -5.21
C ALA A 191 59.19 14.59 -4.44
N SER A 192 58.47 14.07 -3.43
CA SER A 192 57.57 14.80 -2.52
C SER A 192 58.22 16.05 -1.91
N TYR A 193 59.54 16.00 -1.66
CA TYR A 193 60.28 17.07 -1.00
C TYR A 193 61.60 17.44 -1.73
N THR A 194 61.65 17.38 -3.07
CA THR A 194 62.89 17.60 -3.86
C THR A 194 63.65 18.84 -3.41
N ASP A 195 63.01 20.01 -3.39
CA ASP A 195 63.67 21.27 -3.04
C ASP A 195 64.22 21.34 -1.61
N PHE A 196 63.74 20.49 -0.69
CA PHE A 196 64.26 20.40 0.67
C PHE A 196 65.53 19.54 0.72
N PHE A 197 65.48 18.33 0.14
CA PHE A 197 66.58 17.35 0.26
C PHE A 197 67.63 17.39 -0.88
N LYS A 198 67.40 18.13 -1.97
CA LYS A 198 68.31 18.27 -3.13
C LYS A 198 69.71 18.82 -2.82
N SER A 199 69.92 19.42 -1.64
CA SER A 199 71.23 19.90 -1.16
C SER A 199 71.79 19.07 0.01
N ALA A 200 71.10 17.99 0.41
CA ALA A 200 71.51 17.16 1.53
C ALA A 200 72.72 16.27 1.20
N LEU A 201 73.50 15.95 2.22
CA LEU A 201 74.60 15.00 2.15
C LEU A 201 74.12 13.64 2.68
N TYR A 202 74.19 12.61 1.84
CA TYR A 202 73.67 11.27 2.14
C TYR A 202 74.77 10.31 2.60
N ARG A 203 74.45 9.45 3.57
CA ARG A 203 75.30 8.35 4.04
C ARG A 203 74.48 7.06 4.20
N LYS A 204 74.75 6.06 3.35
CA LYS A 204 74.20 4.70 3.49
C LYS A 204 74.83 4.02 4.71
N ILE A 205 74.01 3.57 5.64
CA ILE A 205 74.39 2.67 6.74
C ILE A 205 74.25 1.24 6.21
N SER A 206 75.36 0.69 5.70
CA SER A 206 75.48 -0.69 5.21
C SER A 206 75.51 -1.71 6.36
N PHE A 207 75.76 -2.99 6.11
CA PHE A 207 75.94 -4.00 7.18
C PHE A 207 77.30 -3.84 7.89
N LEU A 208 77.57 -4.60 8.96
CA LEU A 208 78.86 -4.58 9.65
C LEU A 208 79.95 -5.26 8.82
N THR A 209 81.20 -4.85 9.02
CA THR A 209 82.34 -5.60 8.48
C THR A 209 82.44 -6.97 9.17
N SER A 210 83.09 -7.95 8.53
CA SER A 210 83.31 -9.26 9.16
C SER A 210 84.08 -9.17 10.49
N GLU A 211 84.95 -8.17 10.64
CA GLU A 211 85.70 -7.89 11.88
C GLU A 211 84.78 -7.29 12.97
N ASP A 212 83.96 -6.29 12.64
CA ASP A 212 83.02 -5.71 13.60
C ASP A 212 81.91 -6.70 13.99
N CYS A 213 81.52 -7.57 13.06
CA CYS A 213 80.63 -8.70 13.31
C CYS A 213 81.31 -9.73 14.23
N TYR A 214 82.57 -10.10 13.99
CA TYR A 214 83.34 -10.97 14.88
C TYR A 214 83.45 -10.37 16.30
N ARG A 215 83.72 -9.07 16.42
CA ARG A 215 83.75 -8.33 17.69
C ARG A 215 82.39 -8.35 18.39
N LEU A 216 81.30 -8.05 17.67
CA LEU A 216 79.92 -8.09 18.18
C LEU A 216 79.52 -9.50 18.67
N ILE A 217 79.93 -10.56 17.96
CA ILE A 217 79.66 -11.95 18.34
C ILE A 217 80.45 -12.33 19.59
N THR A 218 81.76 -12.03 19.65
CA THR A 218 82.66 -12.61 20.67
C THR A 218 82.81 -11.77 21.93
N LYS A 219 82.85 -10.43 21.84
CA LYS A 219 83.16 -9.58 23.01
C LYS A 219 82.10 -9.53 24.10
N PRO A 220 80.79 -9.52 23.82
CA PRO A 220 79.76 -9.48 24.88
C PRO A 220 79.75 -10.70 25.82
N VAL A 221 80.40 -11.81 25.44
CA VAL A 221 80.47 -13.06 26.21
C VAL A 221 81.91 -13.53 26.46
N GLU A 222 82.90 -12.62 26.35
CA GLU A 222 84.31 -12.94 26.54
C GLU A 222 84.57 -13.54 27.94
N GLY A 223 85.05 -14.79 27.99
CA GLY A 223 85.23 -15.55 29.24
C GLY A 223 83.97 -16.28 29.76
N ILE A 224 82.84 -16.18 29.07
CA ILE A 224 81.55 -16.83 29.40
C ILE A 224 81.23 -17.95 28.39
N ILE A 225 81.33 -17.65 27.09
CA ILE A 225 81.12 -18.58 25.98
C ILE A 225 82.25 -18.43 24.96
N GLU A 226 82.78 -19.54 24.47
CA GLU A 226 83.77 -19.61 23.41
C GLU A 226 83.10 -20.06 22.10
N TYR A 227 83.22 -19.26 21.03
CA TYR A 227 82.77 -19.67 19.70
C TYR A 227 83.92 -20.35 18.95
N GLU A 228 83.67 -21.51 18.34
CA GLU A 228 84.57 -22.04 17.32
C GLU A 228 84.68 -21.07 16.16
N ARG A 229 85.87 -20.95 15.55
CA ARG A 229 86.08 -20.12 14.36
C ARG A 229 85.04 -20.39 13.26
N LYS A 230 84.72 -21.67 13.00
CA LYS A 230 83.71 -22.07 12.02
C LYS A 230 82.29 -21.64 12.38
N ALA A 231 81.96 -21.59 13.67
CA ALA A 231 80.66 -21.08 14.12
C ALA A 231 80.54 -19.58 13.83
N VAL A 232 81.58 -18.79 14.11
CA VAL A 232 81.58 -17.34 13.81
C VAL A 232 81.56 -17.09 12.31
N GLU A 233 82.39 -17.80 11.53
CA GLU A 233 82.37 -17.76 10.06
C GLU A 233 80.95 -18.06 9.52
N ARG A 234 80.28 -19.08 10.07
CA ARG A 234 78.94 -19.47 9.64
C ARG A 234 77.86 -18.45 10.04
N ILE A 235 77.93 -17.84 11.22
CA ILE A 235 77.02 -16.75 11.62
C ILE A 235 77.21 -15.53 10.69
N VAL A 236 78.45 -15.23 10.29
CA VAL A 236 78.75 -14.16 9.33
C VAL A 236 78.18 -14.49 7.94
N GLU A 237 78.32 -15.72 7.44
CA GLU A 237 77.69 -16.15 6.18
C GLU A 237 76.15 -16.02 6.20
N ILE A 238 75.51 -16.44 7.29
CA ILE A 238 74.05 -16.48 7.39
C ILE A 238 73.44 -15.07 7.47
N THR A 239 74.13 -14.15 8.15
CA THR A 239 73.62 -12.82 8.49
C THR A 239 74.23 -11.68 7.66
N SER A 240 75.33 -11.94 6.93
CA SER A 240 76.19 -10.94 6.26
C SER A 240 76.56 -9.73 7.12
N GLY A 241 76.62 -9.91 8.44
CA GLY A 241 76.88 -8.82 9.40
C GLY A 241 75.71 -7.85 9.59
N HIS A 242 74.48 -8.20 9.19
CA HIS A 242 73.30 -7.39 9.51
C HIS A 242 73.05 -7.38 11.03
N PRO A 243 73.20 -6.24 11.74
CA PRO A 243 73.30 -6.21 13.21
C PRO A 243 72.18 -6.93 13.98
N TYR A 244 70.93 -6.77 13.55
CA TYR A 244 69.78 -7.42 14.19
C TYR A 244 69.83 -8.95 14.08
N PHE A 245 70.06 -9.51 12.88
CA PHE A 245 70.12 -10.96 12.69
C PHE A 245 71.38 -11.55 13.34
N THR A 246 72.51 -10.85 13.32
CA THR A 246 73.71 -11.25 14.08
C THR A 246 73.41 -11.33 15.59
N GLN A 247 72.78 -10.31 16.18
CA GLN A 247 72.38 -10.35 17.59
C GLN A 247 71.28 -11.39 17.88
N LEU A 248 70.34 -11.63 16.97
CA LEU A 248 69.29 -12.65 17.15
C LEU A 248 69.89 -14.06 17.13
N MET A 249 70.78 -14.37 16.19
CA MET A 249 71.56 -15.61 16.18
C MET A 249 72.31 -15.80 17.50
N CYS A 250 73.02 -14.77 17.98
CA CYS A 250 73.75 -14.84 19.24
C CYS A 250 72.83 -14.96 20.46
N HIS A 251 71.65 -14.35 20.42
CA HIS A 251 70.65 -14.43 21.49
C HIS A 251 70.13 -15.87 21.64
N GLU A 252 69.73 -16.52 20.55
CA GLU A 252 69.25 -17.91 20.59
C GLU A 252 70.39 -18.90 20.91
N LEU A 253 71.61 -18.66 20.42
CA LEU A 253 72.79 -19.46 20.82
C LEU A 253 73.10 -19.33 22.31
N PHE A 254 73.00 -18.12 22.87
CA PHE A 254 73.17 -17.92 24.32
C PHE A 254 72.05 -18.64 25.11
N ALA A 255 70.81 -18.60 24.63
CA ALA A 255 69.69 -19.34 25.22
C ALA A 255 69.89 -20.87 25.12
N LEU A 256 70.43 -21.38 24.01
CA LEU A 256 70.82 -22.77 23.84
C LEU A 256 71.93 -23.17 24.84
N CYS A 257 72.95 -22.33 25.03
CA CYS A 257 73.99 -22.54 26.04
C CYS A 257 73.46 -22.47 27.48
N GLN A 258 72.47 -21.62 27.76
CA GLN A 258 71.75 -21.62 29.06
C GLN A 258 70.97 -22.92 29.28
N LYS A 259 70.29 -23.43 28.25
CA LYS A 259 69.46 -24.64 28.28
C LYS A 259 70.27 -25.94 28.37
N THR A 260 71.41 -26.01 27.68
CA THR A 260 72.30 -27.20 27.65
C THR A 260 73.39 -27.18 28.72
N GLY A 261 73.74 -26.00 29.24
CA GLY A 261 74.90 -25.80 30.11
C GLY A 261 76.24 -25.76 29.35
N ALA A 262 76.23 -25.88 28.02
CA ALA A 262 77.44 -25.77 27.20
C ALA A 262 78.07 -24.37 27.29
N ARG A 263 79.39 -24.31 27.06
CA ARG A 263 80.18 -23.05 26.98
C ARG A 263 80.96 -22.90 25.68
N THR A 264 80.81 -23.85 24.76
CA THR A 264 81.47 -23.82 23.46
C THR A 264 80.41 -23.98 22.38
N ILE A 265 80.45 -23.14 21.35
CA ILE A 265 79.50 -23.17 20.22
C ILE A 265 80.25 -23.63 18.97
N CYS A 266 79.79 -24.72 18.36
CA CYS A 266 80.27 -25.23 17.09
C CYS A 266 79.31 -24.87 15.94
N ALA A 267 79.72 -25.12 14.69
CA ALA A 267 78.89 -24.80 13.53
C ALA A 267 77.56 -25.60 13.46
N ALA A 268 77.45 -26.77 14.13
CA ALA A 268 76.21 -27.53 14.18
C ALA A 268 75.16 -26.89 15.11
N ASP A 269 75.60 -26.22 16.18
CA ASP A 269 74.70 -25.47 17.07
C ASP A 269 74.06 -24.29 16.32
N VAL A 270 74.84 -23.61 15.47
CA VAL A 270 74.41 -22.51 14.59
C VAL A 270 73.31 -22.94 13.63
N GLU A 271 73.43 -24.13 13.01
CA GLU A 271 72.38 -24.70 12.15
C GLU A 271 71.13 -25.12 12.96
N SER A 272 71.31 -25.61 14.20
CA SER A 272 70.20 -26.16 15.00
C SER A 272 69.13 -25.14 15.40
N ILE A 273 69.50 -23.85 15.49
CA ILE A 273 68.61 -22.76 15.93
C ILE A 273 67.95 -22.00 14.78
N LEU A 274 68.21 -22.35 13.52
CA LEU A 274 67.75 -21.54 12.38
C LEU A 274 66.22 -21.45 12.28
N GLY A 275 65.48 -22.48 12.72
CA GLY A 275 64.03 -22.43 12.83
C GLY A 275 63.57 -21.34 13.81
N ASP A 276 64.08 -21.36 15.04
CA ASP A 276 63.76 -20.39 16.09
C ASP A 276 64.10 -18.94 15.67
N VAL A 277 65.24 -18.76 14.98
CA VAL A 277 65.68 -17.45 14.47
C VAL A 277 64.81 -16.98 13.29
N ILE A 278 64.37 -17.87 12.41
CA ILE A 278 63.44 -17.52 11.32
C ILE A 278 62.06 -17.16 11.87
N GLU A 279 61.56 -17.89 12.86
CA GLU A 279 60.29 -17.58 13.54
C GLU A 279 60.35 -16.19 14.20
N ARG A 280 61.33 -15.97 15.08
CA ARG A 280 61.51 -14.68 15.79
C ARG A 280 61.89 -13.53 14.86
N GLY A 281 62.61 -13.83 13.78
CA GLY A 281 63.02 -12.88 12.73
C GLY A 281 61.92 -12.55 11.72
N THR A 282 60.84 -13.33 11.65
CA THR A 282 59.81 -13.27 10.58
C THR A 282 59.25 -11.86 10.39
N VAL A 283 59.03 -11.07 11.45
CA VAL A 283 58.50 -9.70 11.32
C VAL A 283 59.42 -8.79 10.49
N ASN A 284 60.73 -8.98 10.56
CA ASN A 284 61.69 -8.16 9.80
C ASN A 284 62.02 -8.76 8.42
N LEU A 285 61.86 -10.08 8.23
CA LEU A 285 61.96 -10.73 6.91
C LEU A 285 60.72 -10.46 6.05
N LYS A 286 59.52 -10.60 6.64
CA LYS A 286 58.24 -10.23 6.02
C LYS A 286 58.22 -8.76 5.61
N PHE A 287 58.84 -7.86 6.38
CA PHE A 287 58.95 -6.45 6.00
C PHE A 287 59.67 -6.23 4.66
N VAL A 288 60.68 -7.06 4.33
CA VAL A 288 61.37 -7.01 3.02
C VAL A 288 60.51 -7.59 1.89
N TRP A 289 59.58 -8.50 2.21
CA TRP A 289 58.57 -9.01 1.27
C TRP A 289 57.41 -8.02 1.03
N ASP A 290 56.97 -7.35 2.10
CA ASP A 290 55.87 -6.37 2.06
C ASP A 290 56.30 -5.07 1.35
N GLU A 291 57.59 -4.72 1.35
CA GLU A 291 58.19 -3.60 0.60
C GLU A 291 58.78 -4.01 -0.77
N ALA A 292 58.41 -5.19 -1.28
CA ALA A 292 58.74 -5.63 -2.63
C ALA A 292 57.56 -5.37 -3.59
N SER A 293 57.83 -4.88 -4.81
CA SER A 293 56.81 -4.85 -5.87
C SER A 293 56.44 -6.29 -6.31
N ASP A 294 55.35 -6.47 -7.04
CA ASP A 294 54.86 -7.82 -7.31
C ASP A 294 55.80 -8.62 -8.25
N LEU A 295 56.51 -7.92 -9.15
CA LEU A 295 57.60 -8.53 -9.91
C LEU A 295 58.82 -8.86 -9.02
N GLU A 296 59.15 -8.00 -8.05
CA GLU A 296 60.20 -8.29 -7.06
C GLU A 296 59.84 -9.50 -6.18
N LYS A 297 58.58 -9.63 -5.72
CA LYS A 297 58.06 -10.80 -4.99
C LYS A 297 58.22 -12.09 -5.80
N TRP A 298 57.83 -12.06 -7.07
CA TRP A 298 58.05 -13.18 -8.00
C TRP A 298 59.55 -13.51 -8.18
N ILE A 299 60.40 -12.51 -8.35
CA ILE A 299 61.86 -12.66 -8.45
C ILE A 299 62.44 -13.29 -7.19
N LEU A 300 62.07 -12.79 -6.00
CA LEU A 300 62.52 -13.30 -4.70
C LEU A 300 62.10 -14.76 -4.51
N ALA A 301 60.83 -15.09 -4.77
CA ALA A 301 60.33 -16.47 -4.68
C ALA A 301 61.00 -17.41 -5.71
N GLY A 302 61.29 -16.91 -6.92
CA GLY A 302 61.99 -17.65 -7.97
C GLY A 302 63.46 -17.92 -7.60
N LEU A 303 64.20 -16.90 -7.16
CA LEU A 303 65.58 -17.04 -6.67
C LEU A 303 65.65 -17.93 -5.43
N ALA A 304 64.62 -17.93 -4.58
CA ALA A 304 64.57 -18.81 -3.41
C ALA A 304 64.50 -20.30 -3.78
N GLN A 305 63.93 -20.66 -4.94
CA GLN A 305 63.88 -22.05 -5.42
C GLN A 305 65.07 -22.45 -6.32
N LEU A 306 65.91 -21.52 -6.73
CA LEU A 306 67.08 -21.77 -7.58
C LEU A 306 68.38 -21.94 -6.75
N GLU A 307 69.42 -22.46 -7.39
CA GLU A 307 70.74 -22.50 -6.78
C GLU A 307 71.29 -21.08 -6.52
N PRO A 308 71.95 -20.82 -5.37
CA PRO A 308 72.56 -19.51 -5.09
C PRO A 308 73.60 -19.16 -6.17
N GLY A 309 73.38 -18.08 -6.91
CA GLY A 309 74.19 -17.72 -8.09
C GLY A 309 73.46 -17.85 -9.43
N ALA A 310 72.16 -18.19 -9.43
CA ALA A 310 71.40 -18.42 -10.67
C ALA A 310 71.27 -17.15 -11.53
N SER A 311 71.60 -17.28 -12.82
CA SER A 311 71.54 -16.16 -13.76
C SER A 311 70.11 -15.69 -14.04
N THR A 312 69.95 -14.41 -14.34
CA THR A 312 68.65 -13.78 -14.63
C THR A 312 67.88 -14.48 -15.76
N HIS A 313 68.58 -15.10 -16.71
CA HIS A 313 67.98 -15.95 -17.75
C HIS A 313 67.35 -17.25 -17.19
N LYS A 314 67.98 -17.93 -16.22
CA LYS A 314 67.38 -19.09 -15.53
C LYS A 314 66.14 -18.68 -14.73
N LEU A 315 66.22 -17.54 -14.05
CA LEU A 315 65.10 -16.95 -13.31
C LEU A 315 63.93 -16.64 -14.25
N GLY A 316 64.16 -15.94 -15.37
CA GLY A 316 63.14 -15.66 -16.38
C GLY A 316 62.47 -16.94 -16.93
N GLN A 317 63.25 -18.00 -17.20
CA GLN A 317 62.71 -19.31 -17.60
C GLN A 317 61.86 -19.99 -16.51
N LEU A 318 62.10 -19.73 -15.23
CA LEU A 318 61.29 -20.25 -14.13
C LEU A 318 59.98 -19.45 -13.99
N LEU A 319 60.05 -18.12 -14.06
CA LEU A 319 58.89 -17.23 -13.99
C LEU A 319 57.92 -17.44 -15.18
N LEU A 320 58.44 -17.57 -16.40
CA LEU A 320 57.62 -17.88 -17.58
C LEU A 320 56.90 -19.23 -17.49
N LYS A 321 57.48 -20.23 -16.80
CA LYS A 321 56.80 -21.51 -16.53
C LYS A 321 55.65 -21.37 -15.52
N GLN A 322 55.78 -20.45 -14.57
CA GLN A 322 54.71 -20.06 -13.65
C GLN A 322 53.68 -19.10 -14.28
N ARG A 323 53.72 -18.92 -15.61
CA ARG A 323 52.87 -18.03 -16.43
C ARG A 323 53.08 -16.53 -16.20
N VAL A 324 54.00 -16.12 -15.34
CA VAL A 324 54.35 -14.71 -15.11
C VAL A 324 54.84 -14.08 -16.41
N ARG A 325 54.34 -12.88 -16.72
CA ARG A 325 54.73 -12.08 -17.90
C ARG A 325 55.47 -10.82 -17.45
N PHE A 326 56.51 -10.46 -18.20
CA PHE A 326 57.42 -9.34 -17.96
C PHE A 326 58.19 -9.08 -19.26
N SER A 327 58.76 -7.89 -19.45
CA SER A 327 59.81 -7.68 -20.45
C SER A 327 61.20 -7.95 -19.85
N ASP A 328 62.20 -8.21 -20.69
CA ASP A 328 63.59 -8.31 -20.24
C ASP A 328 64.08 -7.00 -19.59
N ALA A 329 63.50 -5.85 -19.92
CA ALA A 329 63.83 -4.58 -19.26
C ALA A 329 63.32 -4.56 -17.82
N ASP A 330 62.06 -4.95 -17.59
CA ASP A 330 61.43 -4.95 -16.25
C ASP A 330 62.12 -5.94 -15.31
N LEU A 331 62.44 -7.15 -15.82
CA LEU A 331 63.14 -8.18 -15.05
C LEU A 331 64.53 -7.70 -14.62
N ASN A 332 65.28 -7.04 -15.51
CA ASN A 332 66.59 -6.49 -15.15
C ASN A 332 66.46 -5.27 -14.21
N ALA A 333 65.46 -4.41 -14.39
CA ALA A 333 65.22 -3.26 -13.52
C ALA A 333 64.86 -3.70 -12.08
N ALA A 334 63.97 -4.67 -11.91
CA ALA A 334 63.59 -5.19 -10.60
C ALA A 334 64.75 -5.95 -9.91
N VAL A 335 65.61 -6.65 -10.67
CA VAL A 335 66.85 -7.24 -10.13
C VAL A 335 67.84 -6.15 -9.67
N LEU A 336 67.98 -5.04 -10.41
CA LEU A 336 68.82 -3.90 -10.00
C LEU A 336 68.25 -3.21 -8.75
N HIS A 337 66.93 -3.05 -8.66
CA HIS A 337 66.29 -2.42 -7.50
C HIS A 337 66.45 -3.27 -6.21
N LEU A 338 66.32 -4.60 -6.31
CA LEU A 338 66.62 -5.53 -5.21
C LEU A 338 68.11 -5.54 -4.82
N LEU A 339 69.01 -5.25 -5.76
CA LEU A 339 70.44 -5.07 -5.49
C LEU A 339 70.70 -3.76 -4.72
N ASP A 340 70.13 -2.64 -5.16
CA ASP A 340 70.30 -1.33 -4.49
C ASP A 340 69.60 -1.26 -3.12
N LYS A 341 68.48 -1.99 -2.95
CA LYS A 341 67.83 -2.28 -1.65
C LYS A 341 68.70 -3.14 -0.69
N ASP A 342 69.90 -3.60 -1.09
CA ASP A 342 70.78 -4.55 -0.38
C ASP A 342 70.11 -5.93 -0.07
N VAL A 343 69.14 -6.37 -0.88
CA VAL A 343 68.42 -7.65 -0.66
C VAL A 343 69.13 -8.82 -1.35
N ILE A 344 69.66 -8.58 -2.55
CA ILE A 344 70.49 -9.54 -3.31
C ILE A 344 71.86 -8.96 -3.66
N THR A 345 72.85 -9.82 -3.92
CA THR A 345 74.16 -9.45 -4.46
C THR A 345 74.14 -9.36 -5.99
N GLN A 346 75.22 -8.84 -6.58
CA GLN A 346 75.43 -8.80 -8.03
C GLN A 346 75.40 -10.18 -8.71
N ASP A 347 75.54 -11.27 -7.95
CA ASP A 347 75.43 -12.65 -8.44
C ASP A 347 74.03 -13.26 -8.23
N ASN A 348 73.00 -12.44 -7.99
CA ASN A 348 71.64 -12.88 -7.65
C ASN A 348 71.56 -13.80 -6.40
N ARG A 349 72.49 -13.68 -5.45
CA ARG A 349 72.44 -14.39 -4.15
C ARG A 349 71.78 -13.50 -3.11
N PHE A 350 70.92 -14.04 -2.24
CA PHE A 350 70.42 -13.29 -1.09
C PHE A 350 71.57 -12.80 -0.21
N VAL A 351 71.55 -11.51 0.19
CA VAL A 351 72.58 -10.98 1.10
C VAL A 351 72.39 -11.58 2.50
N ILE A 352 71.15 -11.77 2.94
CA ILE A 352 70.81 -12.43 4.21
C ILE A 352 70.24 -13.81 3.90
N TYR A 353 70.95 -14.88 4.25
CA TYR A 353 70.55 -16.26 3.94
C TYR A 353 69.22 -16.66 4.59
N LEU A 354 68.91 -16.11 5.77
CA LEU A 354 67.63 -16.29 6.45
C LEU A 354 66.43 -15.88 5.59
N MET A 355 66.59 -14.90 4.68
CA MET A 355 65.54 -14.51 3.73
C MET A 355 65.24 -15.64 2.74
N GLN A 356 66.27 -16.31 2.21
CA GLN A 356 66.08 -17.45 1.30
C GLN A 356 65.32 -18.58 1.99
N MET A 357 65.72 -18.94 3.22
CA MET A 357 65.05 -19.99 4.01
C MET A 357 63.61 -19.61 4.36
N TRP A 358 63.37 -18.37 4.78
CA TRP A 358 62.03 -17.87 5.09
C TRP A 358 61.11 -17.90 3.87
N LEU A 359 61.60 -17.49 2.70
CA LEU A 359 60.85 -17.57 1.43
C LEU A 359 60.54 -19.02 1.03
N GLN A 360 61.51 -19.93 1.10
CA GLN A 360 61.30 -21.36 0.81
C GLN A 360 60.20 -21.97 1.69
N THR A 361 60.11 -21.56 2.96
CA THR A 361 59.10 -22.07 3.92
C THR A 361 57.75 -21.34 3.83
N ASN A 362 57.73 -20.02 3.63
CA ASN A 362 56.54 -19.19 3.80
C ASN A 362 55.95 -18.65 2.48
N ARG A 363 56.74 -18.64 1.40
CA ARG A 363 56.44 -18.08 0.06
C ARG A 363 56.98 -18.95 -1.09
N PRO A 364 56.62 -20.25 -1.18
CA PRO A 364 56.87 -21.05 -2.38
C PRO A 364 56.08 -20.49 -3.57
N LEU A 365 56.58 -20.69 -4.80
CA LEU A 365 56.00 -20.09 -6.02
C LEU A 365 54.50 -20.34 -6.22
N ASP A 366 53.97 -21.49 -5.82
CA ASP A 366 52.53 -21.77 -5.90
C ASP A 366 51.70 -20.87 -4.97
N ARG A 367 52.17 -20.63 -3.75
CA ARG A 367 51.53 -19.71 -2.80
C ARG A 367 51.70 -18.24 -3.20
N VAL A 368 52.81 -17.91 -3.86
CA VAL A 368 53.04 -16.57 -4.43
C VAL A 368 52.15 -16.34 -5.65
N ARG A 369 51.82 -17.40 -6.40
CA ARG A 369 50.81 -17.37 -7.45
C ARG A 369 49.40 -17.14 -6.89
N GLU A 370 49.09 -17.70 -5.71
CA GLU A 370 47.83 -17.45 -4.99
C GLU A 370 47.78 -16.01 -4.42
N GLU A 371 48.89 -15.51 -3.87
CA GLU A 371 49.01 -14.15 -3.31
C GLU A 371 49.02 -13.03 -4.37
N LEU A 372 49.38 -13.35 -5.62
CA LEU A 372 49.54 -12.40 -6.73
C LEU A 372 48.72 -12.79 -7.97
N ALA A 373 47.63 -13.56 -7.79
CA ALA A 373 46.83 -14.12 -8.89
C ALA A 373 46.18 -13.04 -9.80
N GLU A 374 45.91 -11.87 -9.21
CA GLU A 374 45.11 -10.79 -9.78
C GLU A 374 45.95 -9.67 -10.41
N VAL A 375 47.29 -9.73 -10.30
CA VAL A 375 48.17 -8.61 -10.65
C VAL A 375 49.03 -8.90 -11.87
N ASN A 376 48.80 -8.16 -12.96
CA ASN A 376 49.76 -8.07 -14.05
C ASN A 376 50.90 -7.10 -13.68
N PRO A 377 52.16 -7.57 -13.50
CA PRO A 377 53.26 -6.70 -13.07
C PRO A 377 53.64 -5.64 -14.10
N ILE A 378 53.34 -5.85 -15.39
CA ILE A 378 53.56 -4.84 -16.44
C ILE A 378 52.57 -3.68 -16.25
N ALA A 379 51.32 -3.99 -15.91
CA ALA A 379 50.31 -2.98 -15.64
C ALA A 379 50.62 -2.20 -14.35
N ASN A 380 50.96 -2.88 -13.25
CA ASN A 380 51.38 -2.22 -12.01
C ASN A 380 52.58 -1.28 -12.23
N ARG A 381 53.58 -1.66 -13.04
CA ARG A 381 54.71 -0.75 -13.32
C ARG A 381 54.30 0.51 -14.09
N TYR A 382 53.37 0.39 -15.05
CA TYR A 382 52.83 1.55 -15.75
C TYR A 382 51.92 2.43 -14.87
N ILE A 383 51.28 1.86 -13.85
CA ILE A 383 50.53 2.60 -12.83
C ILE A 383 51.49 3.36 -11.90
N GLU A 384 52.57 2.74 -11.42
CA GLU A 384 53.62 3.40 -10.64
C GLU A 384 54.19 4.63 -11.38
N ILE A 385 54.51 4.48 -12.67
CA ILE A 385 55.00 5.58 -13.53
C ILE A 385 53.89 6.64 -13.74
N GLY A 386 52.62 6.22 -13.84
CA GLY A 386 51.50 7.14 -13.95
C GLY A 386 51.30 7.99 -12.69
N ASP A 387 51.37 7.37 -11.52
CA ASP A 387 51.30 8.03 -10.22
C ASP A 387 52.50 9.00 -10.04
N GLU A 388 53.72 8.59 -10.42
CA GLU A 388 54.92 9.45 -10.44
C GLU A 388 54.75 10.70 -11.33
N TYR A 389 54.06 10.60 -12.47
CA TYR A 389 53.71 11.75 -13.29
C TYR A 389 52.56 12.59 -12.69
N ARG A 390 51.58 11.96 -12.04
CA ARG A 390 50.45 12.67 -11.39
C ARG A 390 50.96 13.57 -10.26
N ASP A 391 51.83 13.05 -9.40
CA ASP A 391 52.41 13.78 -8.27
C ASP A 391 53.28 14.98 -8.72
N ARG A 392 53.87 14.90 -9.92
CA ARG A 392 54.57 16.02 -10.57
C ARG A 392 53.65 17.04 -11.25
N GLY A 393 52.33 16.85 -11.19
CA GLY A 393 51.33 17.65 -11.91
C GLY A 393 51.32 17.41 -13.43
N GLN A 394 52.00 16.37 -13.93
CA GLN A 394 52.16 16.06 -15.36
C GLN A 394 51.02 15.16 -15.87
N GLY A 395 49.77 15.56 -15.61
CA GLY A 395 48.57 14.72 -15.80
C GLY A 395 48.44 14.07 -17.18
N SER A 396 48.85 14.73 -18.27
CA SER A 396 48.83 14.13 -19.61
C SER A 396 49.78 12.94 -19.77
N GLN A 397 50.92 12.95 -19.06
CA GLN A 397 51.88 11.83 -19.03
C GLN A 397 51.44 10.73 -18.08
N ALA A 398 50.74 11.09 -16.99
CA ALA A 398 50.07 10.14 -16.11
C ALA A 398 49.01 9.32 -16.86
N ILE A 399 48.08 10.01 -17.54
CA ILE A 399 47.01 9.38 -18.35
C ILE A 399 47.57 8.46 -19.45
N GLU A 400 48.65 8.86 -20.14
CA GLU A 400 49.29 7.97 -21.12
C GLU A 400 49.87 6.73 -20.46
N SER A 401 50.54 6.88 -19.31
CA SER A 401 51.09 5.74 -18.57
C SER A 401 50.00 4.77 -18.09
N TYR A 402 48.90 5.27 -17.51
CA TYR A 402 47.74 4.43 -17.16
C TYR A 402 47.10 3.75 -18.38
N LYS A 403 47.11 4.38 -19.57
CA LYS A 403 46.67 3.73 -20.82
C LYS A 403 47.61 2.63 -21.31
N GLN A 404 48.91 2.73 -21.01
CA GLN A 404 49.86 1.63 -21.26
C GLN A 404 49.64 0.49 -20.23
N ALA A 405 49.24 0.80 -18.99
CA ALA A 405 48.80 -0.21 -18.03
C ALA A 405 47.56 -0.98 -18.53
N LEU A 406 46.53 -0.28 -19.01
CA LEU A 406 45.31 -0.88 -19.56
C LEU A 406 45.54 -1.65 -20.87
N GLN A 407 46.61 -1.36 -21.62
CA GLN A 407 47.02 -2.20 -22.76
C GLN A 407 47.68 -3.51 -22.33
N ALA A 408 48.31 -3.55 -21.16
CA ALA A 408 48.83 -4.78 -20.57
C ALA A 408 47.73 -5.57 -19.85
N ASP A 409 46.79 -4.87 -19.20
CA ASP A 409 45.74 -5.41 -18.34
C ASP A 409 44.44 -4.60 -18.49
N PRO A 410 43.56 -4.95 -19.45
CA PRO A 410 42.34 -4.18 -19.73
C PRO A 410 41.32 -4.13 -18.58
N GLY A 411 41.41 -5.05 -17.61
CA GLY A 411 40.56 -5.10 -16.43
C GLY A 411 41.13 -4.35 -15.21
N ASN A 412 42.16 -3.52 -15.39
CA ASN A 412 42.84 -2.90 -14.25
C ASN A 412 42.08 -1.70 -13.66
N LEU A 413 41.26 -1.96 -12.64
CA LEU A 413 40.47 -0.96 -11.91
C LEU A 413 41.31 0.27 -11.50
N ARG A 414 42.49 0.05 -10.91
CA ARG A 414 43.34 1.15 -10.41
C ARG A 414 43.83 2.06 -11.53
N ALA A 415 44.25 1.51 -12.67
CA ALA A 415 44.63 2.32 -13.81
C ALA A 415 43.45 3.17 -14.33
N GLN A 416 42.27 2.57 -14.43
CA GLN A 416 41.06 3.23 -14.95
C GLN A 416 40.53 4.31 -14.00
N PHE A 417 40.50 4.04 -12.69
CA PHE A 417 40.19 4.99 -11.62
C PHE A 417 41.17 6.17 -11.59
N SER A 418 42.49 5.92 -11.74
CA SER A 418 43.48 6.99 -11.76
C SER A 418 43.36 7.92 -12.98
N ILE A 419 42.95 7.41 -14.15
CA ILE A 419 42.63 8.26 -15.32
C ILE A 419 41.46 9.20 -14.99
N GLY A 420 40.37 8.68 -14.42
CA GLY A 420 39.22 9.51 -14.00
C GLY A 420 39.62 10.57 -12.98
N SER A 421 40.47 10.18 -12.02
CA SER A 421 40.98 11.08 -10.99
C SER A 421 41.82 12.23 -11.55
N VAL A 422 42.72 11.97 -12.51
CA VAL A 422 43.52 13.04 -13.15
C VAL A 422 42.64 13.99 -13.97
N HIS A 423 41.61 13.47 -14.65
CA HIS A 423 40.64 14.33 -15.35
C HIS A 423 39.79 15.17 -14.37
N LEU A 424 39.43 14.62 -13.20
CA LEU A 424 38.70 15.33 -12.16
C LEU A 424 39.55 16.47 -11.54
N ASP A 425 40.82 16.19 -11.22
CA ASP A 425 41.81 17.19 -10.76
C ASP A 425 41.95 18.34 -11.78
N ALA A 426 41.94 18.00 -13.08
CA ALA A 426 42.03 18.94 -14.19
C ALA A 426 40.71 19.67 -14.53
N LYS A 427 39.60 19.35 -13.83
CA LYS A 427 38.22 19.83 -14.12
C LYS A 427 37.69 19.47 -15.51
N ALA A 428 38.25 18.42 -16.14
CA ALA A 428 37.75 17.82 -17.37
C ALA A 428 36.61 16.85 -17.03
N TYR A 429 35.49 17.37 -16.54
CA TYR A 429 34.44 16.59 -15.88
C TYR A 429 33.78 15.54 -16.80
N SER A 430 33.67 15.82 -18.11
CA SER A 430 33.17 14.87 -19.12
C SER A 430 34.07 13.63 -19.24
N GLU A 431 35.38 13.84 -19.33
CA GLU A 431 36.39 12.79 -19.44
C GLU A 431 36.59 12.06 -18.11
N ALA A 432 36.46 12.77 -16.98
CA ALA A 432 36.47 12.18 -15.64
C ALA A 432 35.28 11.22 -15.46
N ALA A 433 34.06 11.67 -15.77
CA ALA A 433 32.86 10.86 -15.69
C ALA A 433 32.97 9.61 -16.57
N ALA A 434 33.34 9.74 -17.85
CA ALA A 434 33.52 8.60 -18.74
C ALA A 434 34.60 7.61 -18.25
N ALA A 435 35.67 8.11 -17.63
CA ALA A 435 36.72 7.24 -17.08
C ALA A 435 36.31 6.54 -15.78
N PHE A 436 35.52 7.17 -14.92
CA PHE A 436 34.94 6.50 -13.74
C PHE A 436 33.80 5.54 -14.12
N GLU A 437 33.02 5.82 -15.17
CA GLU A 437 32.01 4.92 -15.72
C GLU A 437 32.64 3.60 -16.21
N LEU A 438 33.83 3.69 -16.83
CA LEU A 438 34.63 2.52 -17.21
C LEU A 438 35.27 1.80 -16.00
N ALA A 439 35.53 2.49 -14.90
CA ALA A 439 35.99 1.86 -13.65
C ALA A 439 34.85 1.08 -12.98
N LEU A 440 33.64 1.65 -12.95
CA LEU A 440 32.42 1.00 -12.48
C LEU A 440 31.94 -0.18 -13.36
N GLN A 441 32.49 -0.33 -14.57
CA GLN A 441 32.31 -1.52 -15.42
C GLN A 441 33.34 -2.63 -15.13
N ILE A 442 34.36 -2.36 -14.31
CA ILE A 442 35.34 -3.33 -13.82
C ILE A 442 34.98 -3.80 -12.41
N ASP A 443 34.61 -2.86 -11.54
CA ASP A 443 34.15 -3.09 -10.16
C ASP A 443 33.02 -2.09 -9.87
N ASP A 444 31.78 -2.57 -9.80
CA ASP A 444 30.61 -1.75 -9.54
C ASP A 444 30.48 -1.32 -8.07
N GLU A 445 31.16 -2.01 -7.15
CA GLU A 445 31.17 -1.75 -5.70
C GLU A 445 32.24 -0.72 -5.27
N ASP A 446 33.24 -0.39 -6.10
CA ASP A 446 34.30 0.57 -5.75
C ASP A 446 33.76 1.96 -5.38
N VAL A 447 33.82 2.25 -4.07
CA VAL A 447 33.44 3.52 -3.46
C VAL A 447 34.25 4.69 -4.04
N GLY A 448 35.49 4.46 -4.47
CA GLY A 448 36.35 5.46 -5.10
C GLY A 448 35.76 5.94 -6.43
N ALA A 449 35.65 5.05 -7.41
CA ALA A 449 35.07 5.32 -8.72
C ALA A 449 33.63 5.82 -8.61
N ARG A 450 32.82 5.23 -7.73
CA ARG A 450 31.43 5.65 -7.49
C ARG A 450 31.35 7.11 -7.03
N THR A 451 32.20 7.51 -6.08
CA THR A 451 32.28 8.91 -5.59
C THR A 451 32.84 9.85 -6.68
N GLY A 452 33.88 9.43 -7.39
CA GLY A 452 34.47 10.21 -8.49
C GLY A 452 33.48 10.48 -9.62
N TYR A 453 32.71 9.47 -10.02
CA TYR A 453 31.62 9.59 -11.01
C TYR A 453 30.56 10.59 -10.54
N CYS A 454 30.06 10.44 -9.30
CA CYS A 454 29.08 11.36 -8.72
C CYS A 454 29.58 12.81 -8.74
N CYS A 455 30.81 13.07 -8.29
CA CYS A 455 31.41 14.40 -8.30
C CYS A 455 31.54 14.99 -9.72
N ALA A 456 31.97 14.18 -10.70
CA ALA A 456 32.12 14.62 -12.07
C ALA A 456 30.77 14.95 -12.74
N ILE A 457 29.77 14.08 -12.56
CA ILE A 457 28.42 14.28 -13.10
C ILE A 457 27.70 15.44 -12.39
N LEU A 458 27.89 15.62 -11.08
CA LEU A 458 27.32 16.75 -10.33
C LEU A 458 27.83 18.09 -10.86
N ALA A 459 29.14 18.19 -11.13
CA ALA A 459 29.73 19.38 -11.72
C ALA A 459 29.22 19.67 -13.15
N LEU A 460 28.93 18.63 -13.95
CA LEU A 460 28.28 18.77 -15.26
C LEU A 460 26.81 19.20 -15.15
N GLY A 461 26.08 18.69 -14.15
CA GLY A 461 24.70 19.08 -13.85
C GLY A 461 24.59 20.53 -13.40
N ASP A 462 25.44 20.96 -12.46
CA ASP A 462 25.50 22.34 -11.97
C ASP A 462 25.90 23.29 -13.11
N ALA A 463 26.91 22.95 -13.93
CA ALA A 463 27.30 23.75 -15.10
C ALA A 463 26.19 23.85 -16.16
N ALA A 464 25.48 22.75 -16.46
CA ALA A 464 24.34 22.76 -17.37
C ALA A 464 23.19 23.63 -16.82
N ARG A 465 22.99 23.68 -15.50
CA ARG A 465 22.00 24.54 -14.86
C ARG A 465 22.39 26.02 -14.89
N ASP A 466 23.67 26.35 -14.69
CA ASP A 466 24.21 27.71 -14.85
C ASP A 466 24.07 28.23 -16.30
N GLU A 467 24.14 27.34 -17.29
CA GLU A 467 23.81 27.65 -18.70
C GLU A 467 22.30 27.73 -19.01
N GLY A 468 21.44 27.42 -18.04
CA GLY A 468 19.97 27.41 -18.20
C GLY A 468 19.41 26.16 -18.90
N GLN A 469 20.19 25.09 -19.03
CA GLN A 469 19.78 23.82 -19.65
C GLN A 469 19.09 22.89 -18.63
N GLU A 470 17.91 23.28 -18.14
CA GLU A 470 17.15 22.58 -17.08
C GLU A 470 17.02 21.04 -17.31
N GLU A 471 16.63 20.61 -18.52
CA GLU A 471 16.48 19.17 -18.86
C GLU A 471 17.82 18.43 -18.90
N THR A 472 18.89 19.06 -19.42
CA THR A 472 20.24 18.50 -19.45
C THR A 472 20.78 18.32 -18.03
N ALA A 473 20.56 19.31 -17.16
CA ALA A 473 20.97 19.26 -15.76
C ALA A 473 20.24 18.15 -15.00
N ALA A 474 18.91 18.05 -15.14
CA ALA A 474 18.11 16.96 -14.56
C ALA A 474 18.63 15.57 -15.02
N GLY A 475 18.88 15.40 -16.31
CA GLY A 475 19.44 14.17 -16.87
C GLY A 475 20.87 13.83 -16.41
N PHE A 476 21.63 14.78 -15.85
CA PHE A 476 22.86 14.50 -15.12
C PHE A 476 22.57 14.09 -13.67
N TYR A 477 21.72 14.81 -12.94
CA TYR A 477 21.39 14.45 -11.55
C TYR A 477 20.71 13.08 -11.43
N ASP A 478 19.81 12.70 -12.35
CA ASP A 478 19.19 11.36 -12.34
C ASP A 478 20.24 10.24 -12.55
N LYS A 479 21.31 10.47 -13.32
CA LYS A 479 22.43 9.51 -13.42
C LYS A 479 23.18 9.32 -12.10
N ILE A 480 23.31 10.38 -11.30
CA ILE A 480 23.87 10.28 -9.95
C ILE A 480 22.95 9.40 -9.09
N LEU A 481 21.64 9.55 -9.20
CA LEU A 481 20.67 8.77 -8.40
C LEU A 481 20.50 7.32 -8.86
N LEU A 482 20.86 6.98 -10.11
CA LEU A 482 21.01 5.58 -10.52
C LEU A 482 22.20 4.90 -9.81
N VAL A 483 23.30 5.62 -9.62
CA VAL A 483 24.57 5.09 -9.06
C VAL A 483 24.66 5.26 -7.53
N ASN A 484 23.98 6.25 -6.97
CA ASN A 484 23.87 6.54 -5.54
C ASN A 484 22.48 7.16 -5.23
N PRO A 485 21.46 6.33 -4.95
CA PRO A 485 20.09 6.80 -4.68
C PRO A 485 19.93 7.69 -3.43
N ALA A 486 20.94 7.69 -2.56
CA ALA A 486 21.01 8.49 -1.34
C ALA A 486 21.77 9.82 -1.54
N HIS A 487 22.22 10.17 -2.76
CA HIS A 487 23.04 11.36 -2.98
C HIS A 487 22.27 12.66 -2.74
N ILE A 488 22.52 13.28 -1.59
CA ILE A 488 21.77 14.43 -1.07
C ILE A 488 21.73 15.59 -2.09
N ASP A 489 22.88 16.05 -2.59
CA ASP A 489 22.92 17.21 -3.49
C ASP A 489 22.11 17.02 -4.78
N ALA A 490 22.25 15.87 -5.44
CA ALA A 490 21.50 15.55 -6.66
C ALA A 490 19.97 15.54 -6.42
N ARG A 491 19.53 14.99 -5.29
CA ARG A 491 18.10 15.02 -4.87
C ARG A 491 17.61 16.44 -4.64
N LEU A 492 18.39 17.28 -3.94
CA LEU A 492 18.04 18.68 -3.69
C LEU A 492 17.99 19.48 -4.99
N ARG A 493 18.95 19.30 -5.91
CA ARG A 493 18.96 19.96 -7.22
C ARG A 493 17.75 19.59 -8.09
N LEU A 494 17.35 18.32 -8.10
CA LEU A 494 16.15 17.87 -8.80
C LEU A 494 14.88 18.44 -8.14
N ALA A 495 14.78 18.40 -6.81
CA ALA A 495 13.65 18.99 -6.09
C ALA A 495 13.50 20.50 -6.38
N GLU A 496 14.61 21.25 -6.45
CA GLU A 496 14.59 22.65 -6.86
C GLU A 496 14.10 22.87 -8.29
N ILE A 497 14.53 22.06 -9.26
CA ILE A 497 14.07 22.14 -10.66
C ILE A 497 12.57 21.86 -10.76
N TYR A 498 12.08 20.79 -10.14
CA TYR A 498 10.66 20.44 -10.17
C TYR A 498 9.79 21.48 -9.42
N ARG A 499 10.31 22.09 -8.34
CA ARG A 499 9.69 23.23 -7.65
C ARG A 499 9.64 24.48 -8.54
N GLU A 500 10.68 24.76 -9.32
CA GLU A 500 10.72 25.86 -10.29
C GLU A 500 9.74 25.62 -11.46
N HIS A 501 9.63 24.38 -11.94
CA HIS A 501 8.60 23.97 -12.90
C HIS A 501 7.18 24.12 -12.33
N ALA A 502 6.98 23.78 -11.05
CA ALA A 502 5.69 23.93 -10.40
C ALA A 502 5.23 25.40 -10.32
N GLU A 503 6.10 26.32 -9.90
CA GLU A 503 5.79 27.77 -9.90
C GLU A 503 5.59 28.32 -11.32
N LYS A 504 6.34 27.83 -12.32
CA LYS A 504 6.19 28.13 -13.75
C LYS A 504 4.79 27.71 -14.24
N TYR A 505 4.32 26.51 -13.88
CA TYR A 505 2.95 26.04 -14.15
C TYR A 505 1.88 26.85 -13.41
N LEU A 506 2.10 27.25 -12.15
CA LEU A 506 1.18 28.15 -11.44
C LEU A 506 1.05 29.50 -12.14
N SER A 507 2.16 30.08 -12.61
CA SER A 507 2.16 31.35 -13.36
C SER A 507 1.40 31.25 -14.69
N ALA A 508 1.36 30.06 -15.30
CA ALA A 508 0.58 29.74 -16.48
C ALA A 508 -0.89 29.34 -16.19
N GLY A 509 -1.30 29.27 -14.91
CA GLY A 509 -2.64 28.84 -14.48
C GLY A 509 -2.90 27.33 -14.62
N GLN A 510 -1.85 26.51 -14.73
CA GLN A 510 -1.93 25.07 -14.92
C GLN A 510 -1.84 24.32 -13.59
N ASP A 511 -2.81 24.55 -12.70
CA ASP A 511 -2.86 24.01 -11.32
C ASP A 511 -2.55 22.50 -11.22
N ASP A 512 -3.01 21.68 -12.17
CA ASP A 512 -2.75 20.24 -12.21
C ASP A 512 -1.29 19.88 -12.51
N ALA A 513 -0.66 20.57 -13.47
CA ALA A 513 0.75 20.37 -13.79
C ALA A 513 1.64 20.87 -12.63
N ALA A 514 1.25 21.97 -11.98
CA ALA A 514 1.92 22.47 -10.79
C ALA A 514 1.89 21.47 -9.63
N LEU A 515 0.72 20.90 -9.31
CA LEU A 515 0.59 19.87 -8.26
C LEU A 515 1.38 18.60 -8.60
N SER A 516 1.40 18.19 -9.87
CA SER A 516 2.23 17.05 -10.32
C SER A 516 3.72 17.31 -10.13
N ALA A 517 4.21 18.50 -10.50
CA ALA A 517 5.61 18.88 -10.35
C ALA A 517 6.02 19.06 -8.86
N TYR A 518 5.13 19.57 -8.00
CA TYR A 518 5.38 19.58 -6.55
C TYR A 518 5.47 18.19 -5.95
N ASN A 519 4.64 17.22 -6.39
CA ASN A 519 4.79 15.83 -5.95
C ASN A 519 6.16 15.27 -6.34
N GLN A 520 6.59 15.47 -7.58
CA GLN A 520 7.94 15.06 -8.03
C GLN A 520 9.04 15.72 -7.19
N ALA A 521 8.91 17.01 -6.85
CA ALA A 521 9.87 17.69 -5.97
C ALA A 521 9.92 17.05 -4.55
N MET A 522 8.78 16.64 -4.01
CA MET A 522 8.70 15.93 -2.72
C MET A 522 9.19 14.48 -2.78
N ASP A 523 9.05 13.79 -3.91
CA ASP A 523 9.63 12.44 -4.10
C ASP A 523 11.16 12.47 -3.95
N TYR A 524 11.81 13.50 -4.51
CA TYR A 524 13.25 13.73 -4.32
C TYR A 524 13.58 14.28 -2.92
N ALA A 525 12.82 15.24 -2.38
CA ALA A 525 13.06 15.87 -1.07
C ALA A 525 11.88 15.72 -0.07
N PRO A 526 11.63 14.50 0.47
CA PRO A 526 10.46 14.22 1.30
C PRO A 526 10.51 14.83 2.71
N GLU A 527 11.68 15.30 3.16
CA GLU A 527 11.88 15.94 4.46
C GLU A 527 11.65 17.47 4.40
N ASP A 528 11.42 18.06 3.23
CA ASP A 528 11.17 19.50 3.08
C ASP A 528 9.70 19.87 3.39
N GLU A 529 9.45 20.21 4.66
CA GLU A 529 8.16 20.74 5.12
C GLU A 529 7.67 21.96 4.31
N THR A 530 8.57 22.72 3.68
CA THR A 530 8.20 23.92 2.91
C THR A 530 7.60 23.55 1.54
N LEU A 531 8.07 22.48 0.91
CA LEU A 531 7.44 21.91 -0.29
C LEU A 531 6.05 21.35 0.02
N ALA A 532 5.92 20.54 1.09
CA ALA A 532 4.64 19.97 1.51
C ALA A 532 3.59 21.06 1.80
N LYS A 533 3.99 22.09 2.56
CA LYS A 533 3.11 23.24 2.84
C LYS A 533 2.72 24.00 1.57
N ARG A 534 3.65 24.20 0.63
CA ARG A 534 3.38 24.90 -0.64
C ARG A 534 2.43 24.10 -1.54
N TYR A 535 2.55 22.77 -1.56
CA TYR A 535 1.61 21.87 -2.22
C TYR A 535 0.20 22.00 -1.63
N ASP A 536 0.06 21.97 -0.29
CA ASP A 536 -1.23 22.13 0.39
C ASP A 536 -1.87 23.50 0.13
N ASP A 537 -1.10 24.59 0.16
CA ASP A 537 -1.57 25.94 -0.19
C ASP A 537 -2.13 25.99 -1.62
N VAL A 538 -1.49 25.32 -2.59
CA VAL A 538 -1.94 25.23 -3.99
C VAL A 538 -3.17 24.34 -4.11
N LEU A 539 -3.20 23.18 -3.44
CA LEU A 539 -4.31 22.25 -3.45
C LEU A 539 -5.58 22.90 -2.84
N ALA A 540 -5.43 23.65 -1.76
CA ALA A 540 -6.50 24.44 -1.15
C ALA A 540 -7.04 25.52 -2.10
N GLN A 541 -6.16 26.27 -2.78
CA GLN A 541 -6.56 27.25 -3.80
C GLN A 541 -7.30 26.60 -4.96
N LYS A 542 -6.81 25.46 -5.48
CA LYS A 542 -7.47 24.70 -6.55
C LYS A 542 -8.86 24.21 -6.11
N LYS A 543 -8.98 23.61 -4.93
CA LYS A 543 -10.26 23.20 -4.34
C LYS A 543 -11.22 24.38 -4.25
N ALA A 544 -10.77 25.54 -3.77
CA ALA A 544 -11.59 26.75 -3.69
C ALA A 544 -12.10 27.22 -5.07
N LYS A 545 -11.24 27.24 -6.11
CA LYS A 545 -11.64 27.57 -7.50
C LYS A 545 -12.75 26.62 -8.00
N VAL A 546 -12.55 25.31 -7.88
CA VAL A 546 -13.48 24.30 -8.41
C VAL A 546 -14.80 24.27 -7.61
N THR A 547 -14.74 24.44 -6.29
CA THR A 547 -15.94 24.62 -5.45
C THR A 547 -16.73 25.87 -5.85
N ALA A 548 -16.06 27.00 -6.12
CA ALA A 548 -16.73 28.21 -6.60
C ALA A 548 -17.40 28.02 -7.97
N GLU A 549 -16.79 27.26 -8.89
CA GLU A 549 -17.45 26.88 -10.15
C GLU A 549 -18.71 26.04 -9.94
N TRP A 550 -18.66 25.02 -9.08
CA TRP A 550 -19.79 24.15 -8.77
C TRP A 550 -20.92 24.94 -8.10
N LEU A 551 -20.61 25.83 -7.16
CA LEU A 551 -21.60 26.75 -6.58
C LEU A 551 -22.21 27.69 -7.64
N GLY A 552 -21.39 28.23 -8.54
CA GLY A 552 -21.87 29.03 -9.67
C GLY A 552 -22.72 28.23 -10.67
N LYS A 553 -22.52 26.91 -10.80
CA LYS A 553 -23.40 26.00 -11.57
C LYS A 553 -24.71 25.75 -10.80
N ALA A 554 -24.64 25.49 -9.49
CA ALA A 554 -25.80 25.33 -8.61
C ALA A 554 -26.72 26.55 -8.59
N GLU A 555 -26.19 27.77 -8.48
CA GLU A 555 -26.97 29.01 -8.47
C GLU A 555 -27.64 29.30 -9.83
N ARG A 556 -27.00 28.91 -10.93
CA ARG A 556 -27.61 28.93 -12.28
C ARG A 556 -28.68 27.85 -12.47
N ALA A 557 -28.62 26.74 -11.74
CA ALA A 557 -29.68 25.72 -11.73
C ALA A 557 -30.86 26.12 -10.82
N LEU A 558 -30.59 26.67 -9.63
CA LEU A 558 -31.59 27.25 -8.71
C LEU A 558 -32.43 28.33 -9.39
N SER A 559 -31.78 29.30 -10.04
CA SER A 559 -32.47 30.38 -10.78
C SER A 559 -33.30 29.88 -11.98
N ARG A 560 -33.07 28.64 -12.43
CA ARG A 560 -33.85 27.95 -13.47
C ARG A 560 -34.85 26.93 -12.92
N GLN A 561 -35.06 26.90 -11.59
CA GLN A 561 -35.93 25.96 -10.88
C GLN A 561 -35.57 24.47 -11.11
N ARG A 562 -34.30 24.20 -11.42
CA ARG A 562 -33.77 22.84 -11.61
C ARG A 562 -33.15 22.33 -10.32
N TRP A 563 -34.00 22.02 -9.35
CA TRP A 563 -33.59 21.75 -7.98
C TRP A 563 -32.65 20.54 -7.86
N ASP A 564 -32.92 19.46 -8.61
CA ASP A 564 -32.12 18.24 -8.56
C ASP A 564 -30.70 18.45 -9.15
N GLU A 565 -30.61 19.15 -10.30
CA GLU A 565 -29.32 19.62 -10.86
C GLU A 565 -28.58 20.51 -9.86
N ALA A 566 -29.28 21.42 -9.18
CA ALA A 566 -28.69 22.30 -8.19
C ALA A 566 -28.16 21.54 -6.97
N SER A 567 -28.90 20.58 -6.42
CA SER A 567 -28.41 19.74 -5.32
C SER A 567 -27.23 18.88 -5.77
N GLY A 568 -27.26 18.31 -6.98
CA GLY A 568 -26.16 17.55 -7.53
C GLY A 568 -24.89 18.39 -7.64
N PHE A 569 -24.98 19.63 -8.12
CA PHE A 569 -23.81 20.53 -8.19
C PHE A 569 -23.26 20.93 -6.80
N VAL A 570 -24.11 21.03 -5.76
CA VAL A 570 -23.61 21.23 -4.37
C VAL A 570 -23.04 19.93 -3.79
N GLU A 571 -23.53 18.76 -4.19
CA GLU A 571 -22.96 17.46 -3.82
C GLU A 571 -21.59 17.22 -4.48
N GLU A 572 -21.40 17.58 -5.76
CA GLU A 572 -20.07 17.55 -6.39
C GLU A 572 -19.08 18.51 -5.70
N ALA A 573 -19.54 19.67 -5.20
CA ALA A 573 -18.71 20.54 -4.37
C ALA A 573 -18.36 19.90 -3.02
N LEU A 574 -19.31 19.23 -2.37
CA LEU A 574 -19.10 18.52 -1.09
C LEU A 574 -18.15 17.33 -1.20
N LYS A 575 -18.00 16.71 -2.37
CA LYS A 575 -16.98 15.66 -2.57
C LYS A 575 -15.54 16.18 -2.48
N LEU A 576 -15.32 17.48 -2.70
CA LEU A 576 -13.99 18.11 -2.63
C LEU A 576 -13.60 18.50 -1.20
N ASP A 577 -14.58 18.77 -0.35
CA ASP A 577 -14.45 19.07 1.08
C ASP A 577 -15.70 18.57 1.85
N PRO A 578 -15.74 17.29 2.25
CA PRO A 578 -16.93 16.71 2.90
C PRO A 578 -17.22 17.28 4.29
N ALA A 579 -16.22 17.86 4.96
CA ALA A 579 -16.33 18.44 6.30
C ALA A 579 -16.94 19.86 6.29
N ASN A 580 -17.17 20.44 5.11
CA ASN A 580 -17.56 21.83 4.96
C ASN A 580 -19.00 22.12 5.44
N ALA A 581 -19.13 22.60 6.68
CA ALA A 581 -20.43 22.91 7.29
C ALA A 581 -21.25 23.94 6.50
N GLU A 582 -20.62 24.88 5.76
CA GLU A 582 -21.34 25.85 4.93
C GLU A 582 -21.93 25.18 3.68
N LEU A 583 -21.15 24.34 2.98
CA LEU A 583 -21.66 23.57 1.84
C LEU A 583 -22.76 22.58 2.28
N GLN A 584 -22.61 21.92 3.43
CA GLN A 584 -23.66 21.05 4.00
C GLN A 584 -24.96 21.84 4.25
N ALA A 585 -24.86 23.02 4.89
CA ALA A 585 -26.02 23.89 5.10
C ALA A 585 -26.63 24.41 3.78
N LYS A 586 -25.81 24.67 2.76
CA LYS A 586 -26.25 25.09 1.42
C LYS A 586 -26.95 23.95 0.67
N LEU A 587 -26.51 22.69 0.84
CA LEU A 587 -27.18 21.51 0.31
C LEU A 587 -28.56 21.30 0.95
N VAL A 588 -28.67 21.39 2.28
CA VAL A 588 -29.95 21.29 2.99
C VAL A 588 -30.95 22.35 2.49
N LYS A 589 -30.51 23.61 2.38
CA LYS A 589 -31.33 24.70 1.82
C LYS A 589 -31.74 24.44 0.36
N THR A 590 -30.84 23.88 -0.45
CA THR A 590 -31.11 23.55 -1.86
C THR A 590 -32.13 22.41 -1.99
N LYS A 591 -32.08 21.40 -1.11
CA LYS A 591 -33.03 20.28 -1.09
C LYS A 591 -34.41 20.64 -0.54
N ASP A 592 -34.52 21.64 0.35
CA ASP A 592 -35.82 22.16 0.83
C ASP A 592 -36.45 23.18 -0.14
N ALA A 593 -35.67 23.79 -1.06
CA ALA A 593 -36.15 24.77 -2.03
C ALA A 593 -37.39 24.35 -2.88
N PRO A 594 -37.52 23.12 -3.42
CA PRO A 594 -38.74 22.72 -4.14
C PRO A 594 -39.98 22.67 -3.26
N ARG A 595 -39.83 22.38 -1.96
CA ARG A 595 -40.92 22.36 -0.97
C ARG A 595 -41.35 23.79 -0.63
N GLN A 596 -40.39 24.68 -0.36
CA GLN A 596 -40.63 26.11 -0.15
C GLN A 596 -41.31 26.76 -1.38
N PHE A 597 -40.88 26.38 -2.59
CA PHE A 597 -41.51 26.84 -3.83
C PHE A 597 -42.98 26.42 -3.95
N LYS A 598 -43.31 25.17 -3.62
CA LYS A 598 -44.71 24.68 -3.58
C LYS A 598 -45.54 25.41 -2.51
N ILE A 599 -45.01 25.60 -1.30
CA ILE A 599 -45.68 26.35 -0.23
C ILE A 599 -45.99 27.79 -0.67
N ASN A 600 -45.04 28.46 -1.32
CA ASN A 600 -45.26 29.81 -1.86
C ASN A 600 -46.27 29.84 -3.02
N GLY A 601 -46.32 28.79 -3.86
CA GLY A 601 -47.37 28.62 -4.86
C GLY A 601 -48.77 28.50 -4.24
N TYR A 602 -48.91 27.69 -3.19
CA TYR A 602 -50.16 27.59 -2.43
C TYR A 602 -50.53 28.88 -1.71
N ARG A 603 -49.55 29.62 -1.13
CA ARG A 603 -49.80 30.96 -0.57
C ARG A 603 -50.38 31.91 -1.64
N GLN A 604 -49.83 31.94 -2.86
CA GLN A 604 -50.38 32.76 -3.95
C GLN A 604 -51.78 32.31 -4.40
N GLU A 605 -52.06 31.00 -4.43
CA GLU A 605 -53.39 30.49 -4.82
C GLU A 605 -54.44 30.73 -3.73
N ALA A 606 -54.10 30.59 -2.45
CA ALA A 606 -54.98 30.91 -1.33
C ALA A 606 -55.28 32.42 -1.25
N GLU A 607 -54.28 33.29 -1.40
CA GLU A 607 -54.49 34.74 -1.54
C GLU A 607 -55.48 35.07 -2.66
N LYS A 608 -55.32 34.41 -3.82
CA LYS A 608 -56.21 34.60 -4.97
C LYS A 608 -57.62 34.11 -4.68
N ALA A 609 -57.78 32.99 -3.98
CA ALA A 609 -59.08 32.45 -3.58
C ALA A 609 -59.81 33.39 -2.59
N ILE A 610 -59.11 33.93 -1.59
CA ILE A 610 -59.62 34.95 -0.65
C ILE A 610 -60.06 36.20 -1.42
N LYS A 611 -59.21 36.74 -2.31
CA LYS A 611 -59.52 37.89 -3.17
C LYS A 611 -60.68 37.65 -4.15
N GLN A 612 -61.08 36.39 -4.35
CA GLN A 612 -62.24 35.99 -5.17
C GLN A 612 -63.47 35.59 -4.33
N GLY A 613 -63.42 35.73 -2.99
CA GLY A 613 -64.50 35.32 -2.08
C GLY A 613 -64.68 33.81 -1.95
N ASN A 614 -63.78 32.99 -2.51
CA ASN A 614 -63.83 31.54 -2.44
C ASN A 614 -63.02 31.05 -1.23
N PHE A 615 -63.56 31.32 -0.04
CA PHE A 615 -62.92 30.98 1.23
C PHE A 615 -62.82 29.46 1.47
N GLU A 616 -63.70 28.65 0.89
CA GLU A 616 -63.60 27.18 0.93
C GLU A 616 -62.33 26.69 0.22
N LYS A 617 -62.08 27.17 -1.01
CA LYS A 617 -60.83 26.88 -1.71
C LYS A 617 -59.61 27.44 -0.97
N ALA A 618 -59.71 28.63 -0.38
CA ALA A 618 -58.62 29.22 0.39
C ALA A 618 -58.21 28.31 1.56
N VAL A 619 -59.18 27.90 2.39
CA VAL A 619 -58.97 26.98 3.52
C VAL A 619 -58.30 25.68 3.07
N SER A 620 -58.82 25.02 2.03
CA SER A 620 -58.26 23.77 1.49
C SER A 620 -56.83 23.92 0.97
N VAL A 621 -56.50 25.05 0.32
CA VAL A 621 -55.14 25.32 -0.19
C VAL A 621 -54.17 25.63 0.95
N ILE A 622 -54.60 26.35 1.98
CA ILE A 622 -53.77 26.62 3.17
C ILE A 622 -53.53 25.32 3.96
N GLU A 623 -54.54 24.45 4.12
CA GLU A 623 -54.37 23.12 4.73
C GLU A 623 -53.38 22.26 3.94
N THR A 624 -53.41 22.33 2.61
CA THR A 624 -52.45 21.62 1.73
C THR A 624 -51.02 22.19 1.88
N ALA A 625 -50.87 23.49 2.10
CA ALA A 625 -49.57 24.11 2.42
C ALA A 625 -49.08 23.71 3.81
N LEU A 626 -49.97 23.63 4.80
CA LEU A 626 -49.66 23.22 6.17
C LEU A 626 -49.27 21.73 6.24
N LEU A 627 -49.86 20.87 5.42
CA LEU A 627 -49.40 19.47 5.26
C LEU A 627 -47.96 19.39 4.72
N LEU A 628 -47.50 20.35 3.90
CA LEU A 628 -46.10 20.45 3.50
C LEU A 628 -45.20 21.09 4.57
N SER A 629 -45.72 21.90 5.48
CA SER A 629 -44.97 22.52 6.59
C SER A 629 -45.78 22.54 7.90
N PRO A 630 -45.86 21.42 8.64
CA PRO A 630 -46.77 21.28 9.79
C PRO A 630 -46.46 22.15 11.02
N GLY A 631 -45.35 22.89 11.01
CA GLY A 631 -44.93 23.81 12.06
C GLY A 631 -44.79 25.26 11.60
N ASP A 632 -45.38 25.64 10.46
CA ASP A 632 -45.44 27.03 10.01
C ASP A 632 -46.61 27.74 10.70
N GLU A 633 -46.35 28.34 11.86
CA GLU A 633 -47.32 29.11 12.64
C GLU A 633 -48.05 30.17 11.79
N SER A 634 -47.35 30.80 10.83
CA SER A 634 -47.93 31.82 9.95
C SER A 634 -48.94 31.26 8.92
N LEU A 635 -48.89 29.96 8.62
CA LEU A 635 -49.95 29.27 7.86
C LEU A 635 -51.10 28.83 8.77
N ALA A 636 -50.83 28.52 10.05
CA ALA A 636 -51.85 28.15 11.02
C ALA A 636 -52.76 29.34 11.38
N ASP A 637 -52.19 30.49 11.75
CA ASP A 637 -52.92 31.73 12.04
C ASP A 637 -53.78 32.17 10.82
N TRP A 638 -53.22 32.02 9.62
CA TRP A 638 -53.90 32.37 8.38
C TRP A 638 -55.03 31.39 8.03
N LEU A 639 -54.89 30.11 8.39
CA LEU A 639 -55.96 29.12 8.29
C LEU A 639 -57.14 29.45 9.23
N GLU A 640 -56.88 29.84 10.47
CA GLU A 640 -57.94 30.27 11.39
C GLU A 640 -58.65 31.54 10.88
N THR A 641 -57.87 32.51 10.38
CA THR A 641 -58.42 33.72 9.74
C THR A 641 -59.33 33.37 8.56
N ALA A 642 -58.87 32.56 7.61
CA ALA A 642 -59.65 32.15 6.44
C ALA A 642 -60.91 31.32 6.80
N ARG A 643 -60.87 30.55 7.89
CA ARG A 643 -62.03 29.84 8.44
C ARG A 643 -63.06 30.80 9.05
N SER A 644 -62.62 31.86 9.72
CA SER A 644 -63.49 32.91 10.28
C SER A 644 -64.18 33.74 9.19
N ASP A 645 -63.43 34.13 8.16
CA ASP A 645 -63.98 34.83 6.98
C ASP A 645 -65.03 33.97 6.26
N ARG A 646 -64.77 32.67 6.10
CA ARG A 646 -65.72 31.70 5.50
C ARG A 646 -67.04 31.66 6.26
N LEU A 647 -67.00 31.59 7.60
CA LEU A 647 -68.18 31.58 8.45
C LEU A 647 -68.98 32.89 8.34
N SER A 648 -68.28 34.02 8.37
CA SER A 648 -68.87 35.36 8.24
C SER A 648 -69.56 35.56 6.89
N ALA A 649 -68.94 35.12 5.79
CA ALA A 649 -69.53 35.15 4.46
C ALA A 649 -70.78 34.26 4.35
N GLN A 650 -70.78 33.09 4.99
CA GLN A 650 -71.91 32.16 4.99
C GLN A 650 -73.13 32.73 5.73
N LEU A 651 -72.95 33.38 6.88
CA LEU A 651 -74.04 33.98 7.67
C LEU A 651 -74.69 35.18 6.95
N ASN A 652 -73.89 36.03 6.30
CA ASN A 652 -74.40 37.16 5.50
C ASN A 652 -75.32 36.69 4.34
N LEU A 653 -75.02 35.54 3.74
CA LEU A 653 -75.85 34.96 2.68
C LEU A 653 -77.22 34.48 3.19
N TYR A 654 -77.29 33.96 4.43
CA TYR A 654 -78.57 33.62 5.05
C TYR A 654 -79.42 34.86 5.33
N ASP A 655 -78.83 35.97 5.78
CA ASP A 655 -79.60 37.18 6.10
C ASP A 655 -80.27 37.78 4.85
N GLU A 656 -79.53 37.81 3.73
CA GLU A 656 -80.09 38.26 2.46
C GLU A 656 -81.28 37.39 2.01
N GLN A 657 -81.21 36.06 2.21
CA GLN A 657 -82.29 35.14 1.85
C GLN A 657 -83.51 35.26 2.77
N VAL A 658 -83.30 35.42 4.09
CA VAL A 658 -84.39 35.69 5.06
C VAL A 658 -85.12 36.98 4.71
N ASN A 659 -84.36 38.06 4.46
CA ASN A 659 -84.94 39.37 4.13
C ASN A 659 -85.75 39.32 2.81
N ARG A 660 -85.30 38.54 1.81
CA ARG A 660 -86.09 38.28 0.59
C ARG A 660 -87.39 37.53 0.88
N ALA A 661 -87.35 36.43 1.65
CA ALA A 661 -88.53 35.61 1.94
C ALA A 661 -89.65 36.41 2.64
N LEU A 662 -89.27 37.26 3.58
CA LEU A 662 -90.18 38.21 4.24
C LEU A 662 -90.81 39.20 3.26
N SER A 663 -90.03 39.73 2.29
CA SER A 663 -90.56 40.67 1.29
C SER A 663 -91.59 40.05 0.33
N SER A 664 -91.57 38.72 0.15
CA SER A 664 -92.56 37.96 -0.60
C SER A 664 -93.77 37.49 0.23
N GLY A 665 -93.79 37.72 1.55
CA GLY A 665 -94.81 37.20 2.45
C GLY A 665 -94.74 35.69 2.69
N ASP A 666 -93.58 35.07 2.43
CA ASP A 666 -93.33 33.65 2.69
C ASP A 666 -92.75 33.47 4.10
N TRP A 667 -93.67 33.46 5.07
CA TRP A 667 -93.35 33.39 6.50
C TRP A 667 -92.68 32.08 6.90
N ASP A 668 -93.03 30.95 6.26
CA ASP A 668 -92.49 29.63 6.59
C ASP A 668 -91.04 29.47 6.10
N THR A 669 -90.74 29.89 4.87
CA THR A 669 -89.36 29.92 4.35
C THR A 669 -88.47 30.89 5.15
N ALA A 670 -89.00 32.05 5.56
CA ALA A 670 -88.25 33.00 6.38
C ALA A 670 -87.84 32.41 7.74
N ILE A 671 -88.76 31.72 8.44
CA ILE A 671 -88.48 31.07 9.73
C ILE A 671 -87.45 29.95 9.54
N GLN A 672 -87.59 29.10 8.52
CA GLN A 672 -86.66 28.00 8.26
C GLN A 672 -85.22 28.48 8.04
N LEU A 673 -85.02 29.51 7.20
CA LEU A 673 -83.70 30.06 6.90
C LEU A 673 -83.06 30.74 8.12
N THR A 674 -83.86 31.44 8.92
CA THR A 674 -83.40 32.08 10.17
C THR A 674 -82.97 31.03 11.21
N GLY A 675 -83.69 29.90 11.27
CA GLY A 675 -83.31 28.74 12.10
C GLY A 675 -81.97 28.13 11.69
N GLN A 676 -81.75 27.88 10.39
CA GLN A 676 -80.49 27.31 9.89
C GLN A 676 -79.27 28.21 10.17
N ALA A 677 -79.43 29.53 10.07
CA ALA A 677 -78.38 30.47 10.46
C ALA A 677 -78.04 30.37 11.96
N SER A 678 -79.07 30.21 12.82
CA SER A 678 -78.87 29.99 14.26
C SER A 678 -78.27 28.63 14.63
N GLU A 679 -78.29 27.63 13.75
CA GLU A 679 -77.55 26.37 13.96
C GLU A 679 -76.06 26.50 13.60
N ILE A 680 -75.75 27.36 12.61
CA ILE A 680 -74.38 27.63 12.14
C ILE A 680 -73.64 28.59 13.10
N ALA A 681 -74.35 29.54 13.71
CA ALA A 681 -73.82 30.47 14.72
C ALA A 681 -74.66 30.44 16.02
N PRO A 682 -74.56 29.36 16.83
CA PRO A 682 -75.41 29.17 18.01
C PRO A 682 -75.21 30.20 19.11
N ASP A 683 -74.06 30.87 19.17
CA ASP A 683 -73.77 31.92 20.16
C ASP A 683 -74.23 33.32 19.73
N ASP A 684 -74.55 33.53 18.44
CA ASP A 684 -75.09 34.80 17.95
C ASP A 684 -76.59 34.90 18.31
N ARG A 685 -76.91 35.90 19.14
CA ARG A 685 -78.26 36.13 19.66
C ARG A 685 -79.18 36.78 18.65
N ALA A 686 -78.65 37.53 17.67
CA ALA A 686 -79.46 38.29 16.72
C ALA A 686 -80.41 37.37 15.93
N TRP A 687 -79.94 36.18 15.55
CA TRP A 687 -80.72 35.17 14.85
C TRP A 687 -81.91 34.64 15.66
N LYS A 688 -81.77 34.54 16.99
CA LYS A 688 -82.82 33.99 17.86
C LYS A 688 -83.91 35.02 18.15
N GLU A 689 -83.54 36.29 18.26
CA GLU A 689 -84.49 37.39 18.42
C GLU A 689 -85.29 37.63 17.12
N LYS A 690 -84.62 37.53 15.95
CA LYS A 690 -85.24 37.71 14.63
C LYS A 690 -86.35 36.70 14.30
N ILE A 691 -86.33 35.47 14.85
CA ILE A 691 -87.41 34.49 14.65
C ILE A 691 -88.73 34.96 15.30
N ALA A 692 -88.67 35.48 16.54
CA ALA A 692 -89.86 35.82 17.31
C ALA A 692 -90.66 37.00 16.72
N GLU A 693 -89.98 37.96 16.08
CA GLU A 693 -90.64 39.07 15.40
C GLU A 693 -91.45 38.62 14.17
N ILE A 694 -90.95 37.61 13.45
CA ILE A 694 -91.56 37.07 12.22
C ILE A 694 -92.87 36.34 12.53
N GLU A 695 -92.92 35.57 13.62
CA GLU A 695 -94.12 34.84 14.03
C GLU A 695 -95.26 35.78 14.47
N ALA A 696 -94.94 36.87 15.18
CA ALA A 696 -95.92 37.82 15.67
C ALA A 696 -96.67 38.55 14.55
N ALA A 697 -95.97 38.89 13.45
CA ALA A 697 -96.57 39.57 12.30
C ALA A 697 -97.63 38.71 11.58
N ARG A 698 -97.36 37.40 11.42
CA ARG A 698 -98.24 36.43 10.76
C ARG A 698 -99.63 36.37 11.38
N HIS A 699 -99.71 36.32 12.71
CA HIS A 699 -100.97 36.11 13.44
C HIS A 699 -101.99 37.25 13.29
N GLN A 700 -101.55 38.50 13.11
CA GLN A 700 -102.44 39.65 13.07
C GLN A 700 -103.12 39.84 11.70
N ALA A 701 -102.55 39.31 10.62
CA ALA A 701 -103.16 39.37 9.28
C ALA A 701 -104.42 38.48 9.20
N GLN A 702 -104.28 37.21 9.59
CA GLN A 702 -105.30 36.16 9.44
C GLN A 702 -106.64 36.43 10.15
N LEU A 703 -106.65 37.36 11.12
CA LEU A 703 -107.85 37.75 11.86
C LEU A 703 -108.76 38.74 11.12
N ASN A 704 -108.25 39.47 10.13
CA ASN A 704 -109.01 40.51 9.45
C ASN A 704 -109.95 39.90 8.38
N ASP A 705 -109.44 38.94 7.61
CA ASP A 705 -110.15 38.34 6.47
C ASP A 705 -111.43 37.62 6.92
N LEU A 706 -111.35 36.82 7.99
CA LEU A 706 -112.47 36.03 8.51
C LEU A 706 -113.67 36.87 8.98
N ARG A 707 -113.49 38.15 9.37
CA ARG A 707 -114.62 39.01 9.76
C ARG A 707 -115.41 39.50 8.55
N TRP A 708 -114.77 39.68 7.39
CA TRP A 708 -115.41 40.15 6.17
C TRP A 708 -116.36 39.10 5.55
N GLU A 709 -116.05 37.81 5.69
CA GLU A 709 -116.88 36.72 5.19
C GLU A 709 -118.23 36.60 5.93
N ALA A 710 -118.22 36.77 7.25
CA ALA A 710 -119.38 36.57 8.13
C ALA A 710 -120.57 37.49 7.79
N ASP A 711 -120.31 38.80 7.73
CA ASP A 711 -121.35 39.82 7.49
C ASP A 711 -121.95 39.67 6.08
N THR A 712 -121.12 39.28 5.10
CA THR A 712 -121.49 39.04 3.69
C THR A 712 -122.43 37.83 3.51
N ALA A 713 -122.31 36.80 4.36
CA ALA A 713 -123.20 35.63 4.31
C ALA A 713 -124.58 35.92 4.93
N ARG A 714 -124.64 36.66 6.05
CA ARG A 714 -125.90 36.94 6.78
C ARG A 714 -126.91 37.70 5.92
N ALA A 715 -126.45 38.72 5.19
CA ALA A 715 -127.31 39.54 4.32
C ALA A 715 -127.94 38.77 3.14
N ALA A 716 -127.41 37.59 2.78
CA ALA A 716 -127.89 36.77 1.68
C ALA A 716 -128.88 35.67 2.10
N GLY A 717 -129.28 35.61 3.38
CA GLY A 717 -130.11 34.52 3.91
C GLY A 717 -129.38 33.17 4.01
N ARG A 718 -128.05 33.15 3.85
CA ARG A 718 -127.19 31.96 3.94
C ARG A 718 -126.80 31.70 5.39
N TRP A 719 -127.80 31.39 6.21
CA TRP A 719 -127.71 31.34 7.67
C TRP A 719 -126.58 30.44 8.21
N ASP A 720 -126.35 29.30 7.57
CA ASP A 720 -125.33 28.34 8.02
C ASP A 720 -123.90 28.78 7.69
N GLU A 721 -123.69 29.53 6.60
CA GLU A 721 -122.39 30.09 6.22
C GLU A 721 -122.00 31.26 7.15
N ALA A 722 -122.97 32.11 7.50
CA ALA A 722 -122.77 33.23 8.41
C ALA A 722 -122.35 32.77 9.82
N ALA A 723 -122.95 31.68 10.32
CA ALA A 723 -122.57 31.08 11.59
C ALA A 723 -121.15 30.49 11.54
N ALA A 724 -120.77 29.82 10.44
CA ALA A 724 -119.48 29.15 10.30
C ALA A 724 -118.28 30.11 10.34
N ALA A 725 -118.37 31.27 9.68
CA ALA A 725 -117.31 32.28 9.73
C ALA A 725 -117.11 32.87 11.13
N LEU A 726 -118.21 33.19 11.84
CA LEU A 726 -118.17 33.68 13.22
C LEU A 726 -117.55 32.65 14.20
N GLU A 727 -117.81 31.34 14.00
CA GLU A 727 -117.18 30.28 14.80
C GLU A 727 -115.66 30.17 14.57
N GLN A 728 -115.12 30.54 13.40
CA GLN A 728 -113.66 30.57 13.20
C GLN A 728 -113.00 31.74 13.94
N ILE A 729 -113.62 32.93 13.92
CA ILE A 729 -113.12 34.09 14.68
C ILE A 729 -113.07 33.77 16.18
N ARG A 730 -114.10 33.09 16.72
CA ARG A 730 -114.14 32.64 18.12
C ARG A 730 -112.99 31.68 18.48
N LYS A 731 -112.48 30.88 17.53
CA LYS A 731 -111.31 30.01 17.79
C LYS A 731 -109.99 30.77 17.87
N LEU A 732 -109.82 31.82 17.06
CA LEU A 732 -108.58 32.61 17.04
C LEU A 732 -108.55 33.69 18.13
N LYS A 733 -109.71 34.20 18.58
CA LYS A 733 -109.84 35.10 19.75
C LYS A 733 -111.03 34.66 20.62
N PRO A 734 -110.85 33.67 21.53
CA PRO A 734 -111.93 33.13 22.37
C PRO A 734 -112.45 34.09 23.45
N GLU A 735 -111.83 35.25 23.61
CA GLU A 735 -112.09 36.20 24.70
C GLU A 735 -113.25 37.19 24.39
N LYS A 736 -113.85 37.14 23.20
CA LYS A 736 -114.98 37.99 22.79
C LYS A 736 -116.34 37.29 22.89
N LEU A 737 -117.02 37.50 24.03
CA LEU A 737 -118.39 37.01 24.29
C LEU A 737 -119.45 37.53 23.30
N GLU A 738 -119.21 38.67 22.64
CA GLU A 738 -120.15 39.32 21.71
C GLU A 738 -120.56 38.41 20.54
N ILE A 739 -119.64 37.56 20.06
CA ILE A 739 -119.80 36.72 18.86
C ILE A 739 -120.83 35.60 19.07
N GLU A 740 -120.97 35.10 20.31
CA GLU A 740 -121.88 33.99 20.63
C GLU A 740 -123.37 34.39 20.49
N ALA A 741 -123.69 35.65 20.81
CA ALA A 741 -125.03 36.20 20.69
C ALA A 741 -125.45 36.43 19.22
N GLU A 742 -124.50 36.80 18.34
CA GLU A 742 -124.75 36.97 16.90
C GLU A 742 -125.17 35.64 16.23
N ILE A 743 -124.56 34.53 16.63
CA ILE A 743 -124.82 33.19 16.11
C ILE A 743 -126.21 32.67 16.49
N GLU A 744 -126.65 32.87 17.74
CA GLU A 744 -127.94 32.33 18.20
C GLU A 744 -129.15 33.09 17.64
N SER A 745 -129.00 34.39 17.36
CA SER A 745 -129.99 35.20 16.62
C SER A 745 -130.29 34.59 15.24
N ILE A 746 -129.24 34.22 14.49
CA ILE A 746 -129.36 33.63 13.14
C ILE A 746 -130.12 32.28 13.17
N ARG A 747 -129.98 31.51 14.25
CA ARG A 747 -130.64 30.19 14.41
C ARG A 747 -132.16 30.29 14.61
N GLN A 748 -132.66 31.34 15.26
CA GLN A 748 -134.10 31.52 15.47
C GLN A 748 -134.85 31.90 14.18
N GLU A 749 -134.29 32.83 13.40
CA GLU A 749 -134.88 33.32 12.14
C GLU A 749 -135.11 32.17 11.14
N LYS A 750 -134.14 31.24 11.05
CA LYS A 750 -134.22 30.02 10.22
C LYS A 750 -135.40 29.10 10.58
N ARG A 751 -135.78 28.99 11.86
CA ARG A 751 -136.80 28.02 12.32
C ARG A 751 -138.24 28.42 11.97
N GLN A 752 -138.58 29.70 12.04
CA GLN A 752 -139.98 30.13 11.79
C GLN A 752 -140.39 29.93 10.33
N SER A 753 -139.49 30.15 9.38
CA SER A 753 -139.75 29.99 7.95
C SER A 753 -140.22 28.56 7.58
N GLN A 754 -139.57 27.54 8.16
CA GLN A 754 -139.84 26.14 7.82
C GLN A 754 -141.19 25.61 8.33
N LEU A 755 -141.75 26.18 9.42
CA LEU A 755 -143.03 25.76 9.98
C LEU A 755 -144.21 26.07 9.04
N LEU A 756 -144.17 27.21 8.34
CA LEU A 756 -145.24 27.67 7.46
C LEU A 756 -145.35 26.81 6.18
N GLU A 757 -144.22 26.31 5.67
CA GLU A 757 -144.17 25.54 4.43
C GLU A 757 -144.87 24.18 4.56
N PHE A 758 -144.51 23.36 5.55
CA PHE A 758 -144.97 21.98 5.63
C PHE A 758 -146.48 21.84 5.92
N LYS A 759 -147.07 22.73 6.74
CA LYS A 759 -148.53 22.73 6.98
C LYS A 759 -149.30 22.93 5.67
N THR A 760 -148.85 23.91 4.86
CA THR A 760 -149.48 24.27 3.58
C THR A 760 -149.42 23.13 2.55
N GLN A 761 -148.40 22.28 2.59
CA GLN A 761 -148.31 21.10 1.72
C GLN A 761 -149.29 19.98 2.14
N ALA A 762 -149.46 19.74 3.45
CA ALA A 762 -150.23 18.61 3.97
C ALA A 762 -151.74 18.72 3.68
N GLU A 763 -152.35 19.87 4.00
CA GLU A 763 -153.78 20.13 3.76
C GLU A 763 -154.15 20.02 2.27
N LYS A 764 -153.22 20.43 1.39
CA LYS A 764 -153.39 20.39 -0.07
C LYS A 764 -153.37 18.97 -0.62
N ALA A 765 -152.54 18.08 -0.08
CA ALA A 765 -152.47 16.68 -0.47
C ALA A 765 -153.72 15.88 -0.02
N ALA A 766 -154.23 16.14 1.19
CA ALA A 766 -155.43 15.48 1.71
C ALA A 766 -156.68 15.75 0.85
N LYS A 767 -156.88 17.01 0.42
CA LYS A 767 -157.98 17.39 -0.49
C LYS A 767 -157.92 16.75 -1.88
N ALA A 768 -156.78 16.18 -2.27
CA ALA A 768 -156.59 15.51 -3.57
C ALA A 768 -156.69 13.97 -3.49
N GLU A 769 -157.16 13.41 -2.37
CA GLU A 769 -157.11 11.97 -2.04
C GLU A 769 -155.71 11.34 -2.12
N LYS A 770 -154.65 12.17 -2.09
CA LYS A 770 -153.24 11.72 -2.07
C LYS A 770 -152.80 11.42 -0.65
N TRP A 771 -153.48 10.45 -0.03
CA TRP A 771 -153.38 10.17 1.40
C TRP A 771 -151.95 9.90 1.90
N LYS A 772 -151.11 9.25 1.08
CA LYS A 772 -149.71 8.99 1.42
C LYS A 772 -148.85 10.26 1.46
N ASP A 773 -149.08 11.18 0.53
CA ASP A 773 -148.34 12.44 0.43
C ASP A 773 -148.74 13.37 1.61
N ALA A 774 -150.02 13.37 1.97
CA ALA A 774 -150.55 14.07 3.14
C ALA A 774 -149.98 13.53 4.46
N GLU A 775 -149.85 12.20 4.59
CA GLU A 775 -149.23 11.55 5.75
C GLU A 775 -147.77 11.98 5.95
N GLN A 776 -147.01 12.15 4.87
CA GLN A 776 -145.60 12.58 4.94
C GLN A 776 -145.46 14.07 5.32
N ALA A 777 -146.26 14.95 4.74
CA ALA A 777 -146.18 16.39 5.03
C ALA A 777 -146.59 16.73 6.47
N TRP A 778 -147.63 16.08 7.03
CA TRP A 778 -147.98 16.26 8.45
C TRP A 778 -146.88 15.79 9.41
N LYS A 779 -146.18 14.69 9.08
CA LYS A 779 -145.01 14.23 9.86
C LYS A 779 -143.87 15.25 9.84
N ALA A 780 -143.61 15.89 8.69
CA ALA A 780 -142.58 16.92 8.57
C ALA A 780 -142.92 18.19 9.39
N TYR A 781 -144.19 18.62 9.37
CA TYR A 781 -144.67 19.76 10.18
C TYR A 781 -144.49 19.51 11.69
N LEU A 782 -144.94 18.34 12.18
CA LEU A 782 -144.86 17.99 13.60
C LEU A 782 -143.41 17.88 14.12
N ALA A 783 -142.47 17.46 13.26
CA ALA A 783 -141.05 17.34 13.63
C ALA A 783 -140.40 18.68 14.06
N LEU A 784 -140.91 19.81 13.58
CA LEU A 784 -140.41 21.15 13.94
C LEU A 784 -140.93 21.66 15.30
N LYS A 785 -141.76 20.88 16.00
CA LYS A 785 -142.44 21.22 17.26
C LYS A 785 -143.20 22.56 17.18
N PRO A 786 -144.31 22.62 16.39
CA PRO A 786 -145.27 23.71 16.48
C PRO A 786 -145.89 23.78 17.89
N GLU A 787 -146.40 24.95 18.27
CA GLU A 787 -146.92 25.19 19.63
C GLU A 787 -148.27 24.49 19.89
N ASP A 788 -149.02 24.14 18.83
CA ASP A 788 -150.27 23.40 18.91
C ASP A 788 -150.26 22.25 17.87
N SER A 789 -150.25 20.99 18.35
CA SER A 789 -150.03 19.79 17.53
C SER A 789 -151.28 18.92 17.34
N THR A 790 -152.27 19.07 18.21
CA THR A 790 -153.37 18.10 18.40
C THR A 790 -154.21 17.87 17.14
N GLU A 791 -154.51 18.93 16.39
CA GLU A 791 -155.31 18.87 15.16
C GLU A 791 -154.54 18.18 14.01
N ALA A 792 -153.23 18.44 13.90
CA ALA A 792 -152.36 17.84 12.90
C ALA A 792 -152.10 16.34 13.14
N GLU A 793 -152.05 15.90 14.40
CA GLU A 793 -151.95 14.49 14.75
C GLU A 793 -153.21 13.69 14.38
N ALA A 794 -154.39 14.31 14.50
CA ALA A 794 -155.66 13.68 14.12
C ALA A 794 -155.80 13.48 12.59
N ASP A 795 -155.50 14.51 11.79
CA ASP A 795 -155.54 14.38 10.33
C ASP A 795 -154.42 13.46 9.79
N LEU A 796 -153.28 13.34 10.49
CA LEU A 796 -152.23 12.36 10.19
C LEU A 796 -152.74 10.90 10.32
N GLN A 797 -153.44 10.55 11.40
CA GLN A 797 -154.00 9.21 11.59
C GLN A 797 -155.04 8.86 10.50
N LYS A 798 -155.89 9.83 10.15
CA LYS A 798 -156.89 9.73 9.08
C LYS A 798 -156.25 9.49 7.71
N ALA A 799 -155.19 10.22 7.38
CA ALA A 799 -154.44 10.03 6.15
C ALA A 799 -153.82 8.62 6.05
N ALA A 800 -153.18 8.15 7.13
CA ALA A 800 -152.56 6.82 7.18
C ALA A 800 -153.60 5.68 6.94
N ARG A 801 -154.81 5.78 7.52
CA ARG A 801 -155.88 4.77 7.33
C ARG A 801 -156.29 4.68 5.86
N TYR A 802 -156.60 5.80 5.21
CA TYR A 802 -157.05 5.78 3.81
C TYR A 802 -155.94 5.42 2.82
N SER A 803 -154.67 5.75 3.10
CA SER A 803 -153.53 5.33 2.27
C SER A 803 -153.36 3.82 2.20
N LYS A 804 -153.74 3.08 3.25
CA LYS A 804 -153.63 1.61 3.27
C LYS A 804 -154.76 0.95 2.46
N ILE A 805 -156.00 1.43 2.62
CA ILE A 805 -157.18 0.92 1.91
C ILE A 805 -157.04 1.10 0.39
N SER A 806 -156.55 2.26 -0.08
CA SER A 806 -156.35 2.48 -1.52
C SER A 806 -155.29 1.56 -2.13
N ALA A 807 -154.24 1.21 -1.38
CA ALA A 807 -153.17 0.33 -1.85
C ALA A 807 -153.67 -1.12 -2.04
N ASN A 808 -154.35 -1.69 -1.04
CA ASN A 808 -154.90 -3.04 -1.12
C ASN A 808 -155.87 -3.19 -2.30
N TYR A 809 -156.69 -2.18 -2.57
CA TYR A 809 -157.63 -2.17 -3.70
C TYR A 809 -156.92 -2.24 -5.06
N THR A 810 -155.78 -1.57 -5.21
CA THR A 810 -154.95 -1.62 -6.44
C THR A 810 -154.19 -2.94 -6.58
N GLU A 811 -153.74 -3.56 -5.48
CA GLU A 811 -153.14 -4.91 -5.52
C GLU A 811 -154.19 -5.96 -5.93
N ALA A 812 -155.40 -5.90 -5.37
CA ALA A 812 -156.49 -6.83 -5.68
C ALA A 812 -156.85 -6.86 -7.17
N GLN A 813 -157.04 -5.70 -7.80
CA GLN A 813 -157.32 -5.60 -9.24
C GLN A 813 -156.18 -6.21 -10.09
N ASN A 814 -154.93 -6.06 -9.66
CA ASN A 814 -153.79 -6.70 -10.32
C ASN A 814 -153.72 -8.21 -10.07
N ALA A 815 -154.14 -8.71 -8.92
CA ALA A 815 -154.21 -10.14 -8.62
C ALA A 815 -155.24 -10.87 -9.50
N ILE A 816 -156.42 -10.26 -9.75
CA ILE A 816 -157.42 -10.78 -10.70
C ILE A 816 -156.83 -10.84 -12.12
N ARG A 817 -156.24 -9.73 -12.61
CA ARG A 817 -155.60 -9.67 -13.94
C ARG A 817 -154.51 -10.73 -14.13
N LYS A 818 -153.76 -11.06 -13.07
CA LYS A 818 -152.71 -12.08 -13.08
C LYS A 818 -153.22 -13.51 -12.81
N LYS A 819 -154.55 -13.72 -12.80
CA LYS A 819 -155.21 -15.00 -12.48
C LYS A 819 -154.81 -15.59 -11.11
N ARG A 820 -154.35 -14.75 -10.19
CA ARG A 820 -153.97 -15.12 -8.81
C ARG A 820 -155.18 -15.00 -7.89
N TYR A 821 -156.24 -15.71 -8.23
CA TYR A 821 -157.57 -15.47 -7.70
C TYR A 821 -157.64 -15.61 -6.17
N GLY A 822 -157.00 -16.63 -5.57
CA GLY A 822 -156.87 -16.74 -4.11
C GLY A 822 -156.38 -15.46 -3.41
N ARG A 823 -155.36 -14.79 -3.94
CA ARG A 823 -154.82 -13.53 -3.39
C ARG A 823 -155.74 -12.33 -3.66
N ALA A 824 -156.46 -12.33 -4.78
CA ALA A 824 -157.47 -11.30 -5.05
C ALA A 824 -158.63 -11.38 -4.04
N ILE A 825 -159.12 -12.58 -3.76
CA ILE A 825 -160.22 -12.86 -2.81
C ILE A 825 -159.84 -12.33 -1.42
N GLU A 826 -158.66 -12.71 -0.92
CA GLU A 826 -158.12 -12.32 0.38
C GLU A 826 -158.03 -10.79 0.54
N LEU A 827 -157.47 -10.08 -0.44
CA LEU A 827 -157.36 -8.62 -0.42
C LEU A 827 -158.71 -7.90 -0.48
N LEU A 828 -159.66 -8.41 -1.27
CA LEU A 828 -160.99 -7.79 -1.42
C LEU A 828 -161.85 -8.02 -0.17
N GLN A 829 -161.67 -9.15 0.52
CA GLN A 829 -162.30 -9.40 1.82
C GLN A 829 -161.77 -8.46 2.92
N ASP A 830 -160.45 -8.22 2.98
CA ASP A 830 -159.86 -7.27 3.93
C ASP A 830 -160.37 -5.83 3.72
N ILE A 831 -160.48 -5.37 2.47
CA ILE A 831 -161.03 -4.05 2.15
C ILE A 831 -162.49 -3.93 2.58
N ILE A 832 -163.33 -4.94 2.32
CA ILE A 832 -164.74 -4.95 2.73
C ILE A 832 -164.87 -4.96 4.26
N ALA A 833 -163.99 -5.68 4.96
CA ALA A 833 -163.98 -5.70 6.43
C ALA A 833 -163.58 -4.34 7.05
N GLN A 834 -162.72 -3.56 6.37
CA GLN A 834 -162.27 -2.26 6.85
C GLN A 834 -163.19 -1.09 6.45
N GLU A 835 -163.79 -1.11 5.27
CA GLU A 835 -164.66 -0.03 4.75
C GLU A 835 -165.60 -0.58 3.64
N PRO A 836 -166.77 -1.16 3.99
CA PRO A 836 -167.59 -1.99 3.07
C PRO A 836 -168.03 -1.34 1.76
N ALA A 837 -168.15 -0.01 1.73
CA ALA A 837 -168.58 0.78 0.58
C ALA A 837 -167.41 1.29 -0.30
N TYR A 838 -166.17 0.88 -0.03
CA TYR A 838 -165.01 1.36 -0.78
C TYR A 838 -165.01 0.86 -2.23
N LYS A 839 -165.46 1.72 -3.15
CA LYS A 839 -165.46 1.48 -4.61
C LYS A 839 -166.18 0.16 -4.98
N SER A 840 -165.81 -0.51 -6.07
CA SER A 840 -166.53 -1.70 -6.58
C SER A 840 -166.00 -3.04 -6.03
N THR A 841 -165.44 -3.04 -4.81
CA THR A 841 -164.74 -4.17 -4.18
C THR A 841 -165.56 -5.46 -4.15
N SER A 842 -166.83 -5.39 -3.74
CA SER A 842 -167.73 -6.56 -3.63
C SER A 842 -168.02 -7.25 -4.97
N ARG A 843 -167.99 -6.51 -6.09
CA ARG A 843 -168.18 -7.09 -7.44
C ARG A 843 -166.95 -7.88 -7.89
N LEU A 844 -165.76 -7.32 -7.65
CA LEU A 844 -164.48 -7.95 -7.99
C LEU A 844 -164.23 -9.24 -7.20
N LEU A 845 -164.76 -9.32 -5.97
CA LEU A 845 -164.63 -10.50 -5.11
C LEU A 845 -165.33 -11.73 -5.72
N VAL A 846 -166.53 -11.56 -6.27
CA VAL A 846 -167.30 -12.64 -6.93
C VAL A 846 -166.56 -13.15 -8.17
N GLU A 847 -166.10 -12.24 -9.04
CA GLU A 847 -165.31 -12.56 -10.25
C GLU A 847 -164.07 -13.43 -9.95
N ALA A 848 -163.46 -13.27 -8.77
CA ALA A 848 -162.27 -14.04 -8.40
C ALA A 848 -162.60 -15.45 -7.88
N VAL A 849 -163.67 -15.63 -7.09
CA VAL A 849 -163.97 -16.92 -6.42
C VAL A 849 -164.21 -18.06 -7.42
N GLU A 850 -164.88 -17.80 -8.53
CA GLU A 850 -165.28 -18.85 -9.49
C GLU A 850 -164.08 -19.51 -10.19
N ALA A 851 -163.02 -18.75 -10.48
CA ALA A 851 -161.94 -19.18 -11.37
C ALA A 851 -160.78 -19.94 -10.68
N ASN A 852 -160.87 -20.26 -9.38
CA ASN A 852 -159.73 -20.71 -8.56
C ASN A 852 -159.65 -22.23 -8.25
N LYS A 853 -160.59 -23.06 -8.70
CA LYS A 853 -160.79 -24.44 -8.20
C LYS A 853 -159.92 -25.51 -8.90
N ALA A 854 -158.58 -25.39 -8.77
CA ALA A 854 -157.56 -26.16 -9.51
C ALA A 854 -156.69 -27.14 -8.67
N THR A 855 -155.41 -27.36 -9.05
CA THR A 855 -154.65 -28.62 -8.86
C THR A 855 -153.50 -28.63 -7.80
N PRO A 856 -153.09 -29.82 -7.27
CA PRO A 856 -152.11 -29.96 -6.17
C PRO A 856 -150.71 -30.60 -6.50
N VAL A 857 -149.94 -31.02 -5.46
CA VAL A 857 -148.52 -30.66 -5.08
C VAL A 857 -147.74 -31.83 -4.34
N TRP A 858 -146.38 -31.81 -4.11
CA TRP A 858 -145.59 -32.62 -3.07
C TRP A 858 -144.13 -32.10 -2.63
N HIS A 859 -143.26 -32.79 -1.80
CA HIS A 859 -142.25 -32.21 -0.79
C HIS A 859 -140.77 -32.80 -0.50
N LYS A 860 -140.07 -32.54 0.69
CA LYS A 860 -138.56 -32.41 1.03
C LYS A 860 -137.89 -33.25 2.21
N PRO A 861 -136.51 -33.48 2.33
CA PRO A 861 -135.55 -33.09 3.49
C PRO A 861 -133.99 -32.96 3.11
N GLY A 862 -132.84 -32.91 3.89
CA GLY A 862 -132.35 -32.77 5.33
C GLY A 862 -130.78 -33.06 5.62
N LEU A 863 -130.18 -32.77 6.83
CA LEU A 863 -128.89 -33.27 7.54
C LEU A 863 -127.46 -32.51 7.59
N TYR A 864 -126.73 -32.33 8.76
CA TYR A 864 -125.35 -31.66 8.99
C TYR A 864 -124.49 -32.00 10.32
N GLY A 865 -123.23 -31.46 10.59
CA GLY A 865 -122.19 -31.90 11.64
C GLY A 865 -121.21 -30.90 12.43
N VAL A 866 -120.04 -31.33 13.05
CA VAL A 866 -119.36 -30.85 14.37
C VAL A 866 -117.80 -30.51 14.41
N VAL A 867 -117.23 -29.66 15.35
CA VAL A 867 -115.85 -29.71 16.03
C VAL A 867 -115.38 -28.53 17.00
N GLY A 868 -114.61 -28.79 18.10
CA GLY A 868 -113.31 -28.13 18.54
C GLY A 868 -113.12 -27.04 19.69
N VAL A 869 -112.21 -27.26 20.71
CA VAL A 869 -111.38 -26.29 21.56
C VAL A 869 -110.33 -27.04 22.46
N VAL A 870 -109.04 -26.62 22.58
CA VAL A 870 -108.03 -26.93 23.66
C VAL A 870 -106.96 -25.80 23.82
N LEU A 871 -106.25 -25.68 24.97
CA LEU A 871 -105.27 -24.62 25.29
C LEU A 871 -104.04 -25.13 26.13
N ILE A 872 -102.81 -24.67 25.77
CA ILE A 872 -101.47 -24.78 26.44
C ILE A 872 -101.09 -26.07 27.22
N LEU A 873 -100.16 -26.90 26.66
CA LEU A 873 -98.92 -27.43 27.33
C LEU A 873 -98.20 -28.51 26.49
N MET A 874 -96.97 -28.22 26.03
CA MET A 874 -95.80 -29.11 25.76
C MET A 874 -94.77 -28.28 24.94
N ILE A 875 -93.47 -28.25 25.24
CA ILE A 875 -92.44 -29.29 24.97
C ILE A 875 -92.47 -29.64 23.46
N GLY A 876 -91.43 -29.40 22.65
CA GLY A 876 -89.99 -29.51 22.93
C GLY A 876 -89.49 -30.91 22.52
N ILE A 877 -88.21 -31.07 22.18
CA ILE A 877 -87.64 -32.34 21.65
C ILE A 877 -88.20 -32.63 20.21
N PHE A 878 -87.47 -33.11 19.20
CA PHE A 878 -86.11 -33.62 19.06
C PHE A 878 -85.22 -32.60 18.29
N LEU A 879 -83.92 -32.44 18.57
CA LEU A 879 -82.83 -33.42 18.38
C LEU A 879 -82.73 -33.97 16.94
N GLY A 880 -81.54 -33.99 16.38
CA GLY A 880 -81.21 -34.91 15.27
C GLY A 880 -80.99 -36.34 15.79
N PRO A 881 -80.60 -37.32 14.93
CA PRO A 881 -80.15 -37.12 13.55
C PRO A 881 -80.67 -38.14 12.50
N ARG A 882 -80.30 -37.92 11.23
CA ARG A 882 -80.02 -38.92 10.16
C ARG A 882 -81.01 -40.08 9.90
N ILE A 883 -81.70 -40.00 8.75
CA ILE A 883 -82.12 -41.10 7.84
C ILE A 883 -82.54 -40.42 6.51
N TRP A 884 -82.43 -40.97 5.29
CA TRP A 884 -81.48 -41.90 4.64
C TRP A 884 -81.78 -41.85 3.12
N LYS A 885 -80.75 -41.68 2.28
CA LYS A 885 -80.70 -41.82 0.79
C LYS A 885 -82.00 -41.76 -0.08
N SER A 886 -81.99 -40.76 -0.98
CA SER A 886 -82.13 -40.89 -2.46
C SER A 886 -83.52 -40.96 -3.15
N ILE A 887 -83.51 -40.52 -4.43
CA ILE A 887 -84.52 -40.71 -5.51
C ILE A 887 -85.79 -39.82 -5.34
N SER A 888 -86.32 -39.08 -6.33
CA SER A 888 -86.17 -39.07 -7.81
C SER A 888 -86.42 -37.70 -8.50
N THR A 889 -85.65 -37.38 -9.56
CA THR A 889 -86.01 -36.78 -10.89
C THR A 889 -86.95 -35.55 -11.07
N ALA A 890 -86.88 -34.72 -12.14
CA ALA A 890 -85.86 -34.37 -13.16
C ALA A 890 -86.44 -33.34 -14.19
N TRP A 891 -85.63 -32.94 -15.19
CA TRP A 891 -85.92 -32.08 -16.38
C TRP A 891 -85.99 -30.56 -16.12
N GLN A 892 -85.50 -29.66 -17.01
CA GLN A 892 -85.08 -29.82 -18.42
C GLN A 892 -83.55 -29.71 -18.67
N ARG A 893 -83.08 -29.16 -19.82
CA ARG A 893 -81.85 -29.60 -20.54
C ARG A 893 -80.81 -28.49 -20.91
N THR A 894 -79.52 -28.75 -20.60
CA THR A 894 -78.24 -28.66 -21.40
C THR A 894 -78.09 -27.74 -22.64
N PRO A 895 -76.85 -27.42 -23.12
CA PRO A 895 -75.48 -27.40 -22.49
C PRO A 895 -74.54 -26.21 -22.93
N THR A 896 -73.37 -26.01 -22.27
CA THR A 896 -71.97 -26.17 -22.80
C THR A 896 -70.87 -25.54 -21.90
N MET A 897 -69.64 -26.08 -22.01
CA MET A 897 -68.30 -25.81 -21.42
C MET A 897 -67.85 -24.34 -21.16
N THR A 898 -66.77 -23.99 -20.40
CA THR A 898 -65.56 -24.77 -19.97
C THR A 898 -64.91 -24.27 -18.64
N GLU A 899 -64.02 -25.11 -18.10
CA GLU A 899 -62.95 -25.06 -17.04
C GLU A 899 -62.16 -23.73 -16.81
N THR A 900 -61.42 -23.46 -15.69
CA THR A 900 -61.01 -24.26 -14.49
C THR A 900 -60.67 -23.41 -13.22
N HIS A 901 -60.60 -24.09 -12.05
CA HIS A 901 -60.21 -23.70 -10.66
C HIS A 901 -58.68 -23.78 -10.36
N ASP A 902 -58.13 -23.57 -9.14
CA ASP A 902 -58.24 -22.60 -8.01
C ASP A 902 -57.16 -22.97 -6.93
N ASP A 903 -57.04 -22.21 -5.82
CA ASP A 903 -56.16 -22.44 -4.64
C ASP A 903 -57.06 -22.63 -3.35
N PRO A 904 -56.81 -22.22 -2.06
CA PRO A 904 -55.61 -21.80 -1.29
C PRO A 904 -55.52 -22.31 0.19
N THR A 905 -54.64 -21.71 1.03
CA THR A 905 -54.75 -21.49 2.53
C THR A 905 -54.62 -22.70 3.50
N GLU A 906 -54.36 -22.62 4.83
CA GLU A 906 -54.03 -21.59 5.88
C GLU A 906 -53.27 -22.31 7.06
N ASN A 907 -52.33 -21.74 7.86
CA ASN A 907 -52.33 -20.70 8.94
C ASN A 907 -53.11 -21.09 10.24
N PRO A 908 -52.87 -20.56 11.48
CA PRO A 908 -51.91 -19.55 12.02
C PRO A 908 -50.90 -20.17 13.07
N SER A 909 -50.35 -19.61 14.18
CA SER A 909 -50.56 -18.40 15.04
C SER A 909 -49.33 -18.11 15.99
N THR A 910 -49.41 -17.07 16.86
CA THR A 910 -48.37 -16.51 17.79
C THR A 910 -48.83 -16.59 19.29
N PRO A 911 -48.21 -16.01 20.38
CA PRO A 911 -47.03 -15.10 20.53
C PRO A 911 -46.08 -15.24 21.80
N THR A 912 -45.09 -14.31 21.92
CA THR A 912 -44.46 -13.67 23.14
C THR A 912 -43.40 -14.34 24.09
N THR A 913 -42.17 -13.75 24.05
CA THR A 913 -41.22 -13.31 25.14
C THR A 913 -40.45 -14.21 26.16
N GLU A 914 -39.12 -13.95 26.20
CA GLU A 914 -38.19 -13.79 27.37
C GLU A 914 -37.33 -14.94 28.04
N VAL A 915 -36.02 -14.95 27.68
CA VAL A 915 -34.71 -15.08 28.43
C VAL A 915 -34.31 -16.32 29.33
N VAL A 916 -32.99 -16.67 29.24
CA VAL A 916 -32.06 -17.32 30.24
C VAL A 916 -31.62 -18.82 30.07
N ILE A 917 -30.47 -19.02 29.38
CA ILE A 917 -29.23 -19.80 29.73
C ILE A 917 -29.27 -21.27 30.29
N LEU A 918 -28.83 -22.25 29.45
CA LEU A 918 -28.06 -23.52 29.72
C LEU A 918 -28.66 -24.61 30.68
N PRO A 919 -28.07 -25.84 30.87
CA PRO A 919 -26.92 -26.55 30.22
C PRO A 919 -27.15 -28.06 29.80
N THR A 920 -26.16 -28.67 29.10
CA THR A 920 -25.79 -30.14 29.09
C THR A 920 -26.80 -31.21 28.55
N THR A 921 -26.48 -32.48 28.20
CA THR A 921 -25.24 -33.34 28.28
C THR A 921 -25.18 -34.47 27.22
N THR A 922 -23.96 -34.91 26.84
CA THR A 922 -23.45 -36.26 26.41
C THR A 922 -24.33 -37.47 26.00
N GLU A 923 -23.84 -38.26 25.03
CA GLU A 923 -23.63 -39.73 25.16
C GLU A 923 -22.60 -40.30 24.14
N THR A 924 -22.21 -41.59 24.25
CA THR A 924 -20.78 -42.01 24.28
C THR A 924 -20.45 -43.49 23.93
N LEU A 925 -19.23 -43.75 23.38
CA LEU A 925 -18.30 -44.91 23.61
C LEU A 925 -18.69 -46.35 23.12
N PRO A 926 -17.83 -47.41 23.22
CA PRO A 926 -16.42 -47.58 23.74
C PRO A 926 -15.39 -47.93 22.61
N SER A 927 -14.24 -48.65 22.66
CA SER A 927 -13.30 -49.44 23.55
C SER A 927 -12.03 -49.79 22.70
N GLU A 928 -10.81 -50.27 23.06
CA GLU A 928 -9.85 -50.45 24.20
C GLU A 928 -8.49 -50.96 23.56
N THR A 929 -7.34 -51.43 24.14
CA THR A 929 -6.83 -51.77 25.50
C THR A 929 -5.26 -51.80 25.57
N ILE A 930 -4.66 -51.26 26.66
CA ILE A 930 -3.50 -51.75 27.50
C ILE A 930 -2.17 -52.36 26.88
N LYS A 931 -1.05 -51.59 26.93
CA LYS A 931 0.30 -51.76 27.63
C LYS A 931 1.06 -53.14 27.77
N PRO A 932 2.38 -53.24 28.19
CA PRO A 932 3.62 -52.40 28.00
C PRO A 932 5.04 -53.15 27.96
N THR A 933 6.16 -52.38 27.90
CA THR A 933 7.58 -52.60 28.41
C THR A 933 8.57 -53.69 27.91
N GLN A 934 9.80 -53.29 27.48
CA GLN A 934 11.13 -53.64 28.08
C GLN A 934 12.35 -52.84 27.47
N GLU A 935 13.63 -53.16 27.79
CA GLU A 935 14.78 -52.20 27.89
C GLU A 935 16.19 -52.81 27.53
N ILE A 936 17.30 -52.02 27.61
CA ILE A 936 18.75 -52.39 27.91
C ILE A 936 19.83 -52.67 26.78
N VAL A 937 20.87 -51.78 26.69
CA VAL A 937 22.37 -51.98 26.55
C VAL A 937 23.00 -52.65 25.27
N PHE A 938 24.20 -52.33 24.69
CA PHE A 938 25.19 -51.19 24.70
C PHE A 938 26.37 -51.32 23.65
N THR A 939 26.78 -50.20 23.02
CA THR A 939 28.20 -49.79 22.67
C THR A 939 29.05 -50.63 21.62
N PRO A 940 30.38 -50.42 21.35
CA PRO A 940 30.83 -49.90 20.03
C PRO A 940 32.06 -50.58 19.34
N THR A 941 32.28 -50.36 18.03
CA THR A 941 33.55 -50.69 17.31
C THR A 941 33.86 -49.77 16.12
N SER A 942 35.14 -49.69 15.73
CA SER A 942 35.70 -48.75 14.75
C SER A 942 36.60 -49.43 13.70
N THR A 943 36.70 -48.85 12.49
CA THR A 943 37.91 -48.92 11.64
C THR A 943 37.91 -47.86 10.53
N ILE A 944 39.13 -47.43 10.14
CA ILE A 944 39.44 -46.69 8.90
C ILE A 944 40.26 -47.63 8.00
N THR A 945 40.05 -47.58 6.68
CA THR A 945 40.89 -48.28 5.68
C THR A 945 41.19 -47.35 4.51
N VAL A 946 42.43 -47.36 4.01
CA VAL A 946 43.01 -46.33 3.12
C VAL A 946 44.01 -46.98 2.12
N LEU A 947 44.25 -46.31 0.96
CA LEU A 947 45.20 -46.64 -0.13
C LEU A 947 44.83 -47.85 -1.04
N PRO A 948 45.41 -47.97 -2.27
CA PRO A 948 46.44 -47.15 -2.89
C PRO A 948 46.07 -46.45 -4.23
N THR A 949 46.99 -45.61 -4.70
CA THR A 949 47.04 -44.97 -6.03
C THR A 949 47.41 -45.94 -7.16
N LEU A 950 47.07 -45.61 -8.41
CA LEU A 950 47.80 -46.10 -9.59
C LEU A 950 47.85 -45.02 -10.69
N ILE A 951 49.06 -44.75 -11.19
CA ILE A 951 49.35 -43.91 -12.35
C ILE A 951 49.57 -44.84 -13.55
N ASN A 952 49.05 -44.51 -14.74
CA ASN A 952 49.82 -44.80 -15.96
C ASN A 952 49.48 -43.88 -17.14
N THR A 953 50.45 -43.72 -18.04
CA THR A 953 50.41 -42.84 -19.20
C THR A 953 49.92 -43.57 -20.47
N SER A 954 48.81 -43.14 -21.04
CA SER A 954 48.54 -43.26 -22.49
C SER A 954 47.36 -42.38 -22.90
N THR A 955 47.38 -41.87 -24.13
CA THR A 955 46.23 -41.22 -24.77
C THR A 955 45.45 -42.23 -25.61
N PRO A 956 44.15 -42.44 -25.33
CA PRO A 956 43.24 -42.89 -26.38
C PRO A 956 41.86 -42.20 -26.32
N LYS A 957 41.67 -41.19 -27.19
CA LYS A 957 40.38 -40.59 -27.63
C LYS A 957 39.52 -39.86 -26.58
N PRO A 958 38.66 -38.91 -27.01
CA PRO A 958 37.57 -38.40 -26.19
C PRO A 958 36.44 -39.44 -26.11
N GLU A 959 36.08 -39.84 -24.90
CA GLU A 959 34.76 -40.40 -24.61
C GLU A 959 33.86 -39.26 -24.13
N LYS A 960 32.62 -39.20 -24.62
CA LYS A 960 31.67 -38.09 -24.35
C LYS A 960 31.43 -37.94 -22.85
N LEU A 961 31.51 -36.71 -22.34
CA LEU A 961 31.34 -36.37 -20.92
C LEU A 961 29.88 -35.95 -20.62
N HIS A 962 28.93 -36.70 -21.18
CA HIS A 962 27.51 -36.50 -20.93
C HIS A 962 27.17 -36.89 -19.48
N TYR A 963 27.12 -35.92 -18.57
CA TYR A 963 26.76 -36.12 -17.18
C TYR A 963 25.25 -35.96 -16.97
N THR A 964 24.60 -37.07 -16.62
CA THR A 964 23.16 -37.16 -16.36
C THR A 964 22.93 -37.76 -14.97
N LYS A 965 22.12 -37.10 -14.14
CA LYS A 965 21.76 -37.62 -12.80
C LYS A 965 20.36 -37.16 -12.41
N LYS A 966 19.49 -38.09 -11.98
CA LYS A 966 18.25 -37.72 -11.24
C LYS A 966 18.65 -37.33 -9.83
N ILE A 967 18.16 -36.18 -9.39
CA ILE A 967 18.61 -35.52 -8.16
C ILE A 967 17.43 -35.15 -7.26
N MET A 968 16.29 -34.77 -7.83
CA MET A 968 15.04 -34.49 -7.12
C MET A 968 13.91 -35.36 -7.69
N GLN A 969 12.84 -35.57 -6.93
CA GLN A 969 11.72 -36.42 -7.39
C GLN A 969 10.72 -35.69 -8.29
N GLY A 970 10.49 -34.39 -8.06
CA GLY A 970 9.69 -33.49 -8.91
C GLY A 970 10.49 -32.75 -10.00
N PRO A 971 9.82 -31.91 -10.82
CA PRO A 971 10.45 -31.12 -11.89
C PRO A 971 11.35 -30.01 -11.32
N ILE A 972 12.47 -29.74 -11.99
CA ILE A 972 13.40 -28.68 -11.59
C ILE A 972 12.87 -27.32 -12.05
N THR A 973 12.34 -26.53 -11.12
CA THR A 973 11.77 -25.21 -11.44
C THR A 973 12.84 -24.18 -11.74
N ASP A 974 13.96 -24.23 -11.02
CA ASP A 974 15.04 -23.23 -11.17
C ASP A 974 16.43 -23.80 -10.83
N LEU A 975 17.48 -23.14 -11.33
CA LEU A 975 18.89 -23.48 -11.15
C LEU A 975 19.70 -22.19 -10.97
N ALA A 976 20.65 -22.19 -10.02
CA ALA A 976 21.54 -21.06 -9.78
C ALA A 976 22.97 -21.54 -9.45
N TRP A 977 23.97 -20.72 -9.78
CA TRP A 977 25.36 -20.94 -9.36
C TRP A 977 25.69 -20.06 -8.16
N ASP A 978 26.35 -20.65 -7.16
CA ASP A 978 27.07 -19.91 -6.14
C ASP A 978 28.46 -19.54 -6.70
N THR A 979 28.71 -18.23 -6.81
CA THR A 979 29.91 -17.62 -7.38
C THR A 979 31.13 -17.70 -6.46
N GLU A 980 30.97 -17.76 -5.14
CA GLU A 980 32.09 -17.94 -4.20
C GLU A 980 32.62 -19.37 -4.20
N THR A 981 31.72 -20.36 -4.32
CA THR A 981 32.05 -21.76 -4.04
C THR A 981 32.11 -22.66 -5.27
N GLY A 982 31.46 -22.29 -6.37
CA GLY A 982 31.26 -23.17 -7.52
C GLY A 982 30.30 -24.33 -7.24
N TYR A 983 29.38 -24.19 -6.27
CA TYR A 983 28.26 -25.10 -6.10
C TYR A 983 27.11 -24.73 -7.06
N LEU A 984 26.54 -25.76 -7.71
CA LEU A 984 25.25 -25.64 -8.39
C LEU A 984 24.13 -25.91 -7.38
N LEU A 985 23.20 -24.96 -7.30
CA LEU A 985 21.95 -25.03 -6.56
C LEU A 985 20.79 -25.31 -7.53
N GLY A 986 19.76 -26.02 -7.04
CA GLY A 986 18.56 -26.29 -7.83
C GLY A 986 17.32 -26.39 -6.95
N VAL A 987 16.21 -25.88 -7.47
CA VAL A 987 14.88 -25.86 -6.83
C VAL A 987 13.96 -26.79 -7.61
N ALA A 988 13.08 -27.52 -6.92
CA ALA A 988 12.06 -28.36 -7.56
C ALA A 988 10.70 -28.16 -6.92
N SER A 989 9.63 -28.25 -7.72
CA SER A 989 8.27 -28.19 -7.17
C SER A 989 7.84 -29.53 -6.58
N ARG A 990 7.31 -29.46 -5.36
CA ARG A 990 6.72 -30.54 -4.55
C ARG A 990 7.70 -31.59 -3.98
N GLU A 991 7.58 -31.75 -2.66
CA GLU A 991 8.16 -32.80 -1.82
C GLU A 991 9.69 -32.84 -1.65
N LYS A 992 10.17 -31.98 -0.73
CA LYS A 992 11.22 -32.22 0.28
C LYS A 992 12.67 -32.56 -0.14
N ASP A 993 12.94 -32.85 -1.40
CA ASP A 993 14.31 -33.10 -1.87
C ASP A 993 14.98 -31.79 -2.30
N THR A 994 16.04 -31.38 -1.61
CA THR A 994 16.97 -30.30 -2.02
C THR A 994 18.38 -30.87 -2.09
N ALA A 995 19.16 -30.48 -3.09
CA ALA A 995 20.47 -31.10 -3.36
C ALA A 995 21.52 -30.09 -3.84
N ILE A 996 22.76 -30.34 -3.44
CA ILE A 996 23.93 -29.49 -3.72
C ILE A 996 24.95 -30.31 -4.54
N LEU A 997 25.44 -29.75 -5.65
CA LEU A 997 26.43 -30.39 -6.52
C LEU A 997 27.75 -29.60 -6.56
N ASN A 998 28.86 -30.25 -6.19
CA ASN A 998 30.20 -29.66 -6.29
C ASN A 998 30.67 -29.61 -7.75
N GLY A 999 30.90 -28.41 -8.28
CA GLY A 999 31.39 -28.21 -9.65
C GLY A 999 32.91 -28.36 -9.82
N ASN A 1000 33.69 -28.29 -8.74
CA ASN A 1000 35.15 -28.19 -8.85
C ASN A 1000 35.79 -29.53 -9.28
N THR A 1001 36.59 -29.50 -10.34
CA THR A 1001 36.86 -30.69 -11.16
C THR A 1001 37.87 -31.67 -10.56
N GLY A 1002 37.55 -32.97 -10.54
CA GLY A 1002 38.58 -34.02 -10.46
C GLY A 1002 38.50 -35.11 -9.38
N GLY A 1003 37.33 -35.65 -9.02
CA GLY A 1003 37.28 -37.07 -8.57
C GLY A 1003 36.27 -37.50 -7.50
N LYS A 1004 35.67 -38.68 -7.73
CA LYS A 1004 34.93 -39.56 -6.80
C LYS A 1004 33.82 -38.92 -5.93
N PHE A 1005 32.57 -39.15 -6.34
CA PHE A 1005 31.40 -39.01 -5.46
C PHE A 1005 31.29 -40.19 -4.46
N SER A 1006 30.82 -39.91 -3.24
CA SER A 1006 30.45 -40.91 -2.21
C SER A 1006 28.97 -40.78 -1.82
N GLN A 1007 28.28 -41.90 -1.62
CA GLN A 1007 26.90 -41.91 -1.12
C GLN A 1007 26.83 -41.65 0.39
N ILE A 1008 25.74 -41.01 0.84
CA ILE A 1008 25.25 -41.05 2.22
C ILE A 1008 23.96 -41.91 2.20
N PRO A 1009 23.76 -42.88 3.12
CA PRO A 1009 22.57 -43.73 3.11
C PRO A 1009 21.31 -43.00 3.56
N SER A 1010 20.17 -43.37 2.97
CA SER A 1010 18.85 -42.94 3.43
C SER A 1010 18.42 -43.69 4.70
N ASN A 1011 17.95 -42.95 5.72
CA ASN A 1011 16.87 -43.27 6.68
C ASN A 1011 17.01 -42.44 7.96
N LEU A 1012 16.03 -41.56 8.25
CA LEU A 1012 15.47 -41.35 9.60
C LEU A 1012 14.22 -40.45 9.56
N HIS A 1013 13.34 -40.64 10.54
CA HIS A 1013 12.07 -39.91 10.71
C HIS A 1013 12.09 -39.05 11.99
N GLN A 1014 11.27 -37.99 11.96
CA GLN A 1014 10.77 -37.22 13.11
C GLN A 1014 11.78 -36.33 13.88
N SER A 1015 11.18 -35.42 14.65
CA SER A 1015 11.77 -34.19 15.17
C SER A 1015 12.20 -34.28 16.63
N ALA A 1016 13.31 -33.63 16.98
CA ALA A 1016 13.59 -33.18 18.34
C ALA A 1016 14.44 -31.89 18.32
N VAL A 1017 14.06 -30.89 19.10
CA VAL A 1017 14.89 -29.71 19.38
C VAL A 1017 15.78 -30.02 20.58
N LEU A 1018 17.10 -29.84 20.46
CA LEU A 1018 18.01 -29.75 21.60
C LEU A 1018 19.29 -29.00 21.25
N SER A 1019 19.79 -28.20 22.19
CA SER A 1019 21.01 -27.40 22.07
C SER A 1019 22.25 -28.13 22.59
N ASN A 1020 23.44 -27.60 22.26
CA ASN A 1020 24.79 -27.91 22.78
C ASN A 1020 25.64 -28.97 22.03
N ALA A 1021 26.25 -28.51 20.93
CA ALA A 1021 27.70 -28.46 20.68
C ALA A 1021 28.65 -29.67 20.95
N TRP A 1022 29.57 -29.94 20.00
CA TRP A 1022 31.03 -29.80 20.18
C TRP A 1022 31.80 -29.89 18.83
N GLU A 1023 33.13 -29.73 18.84
CA GLU A 1023 33.98 -29.37 17.68
C GLU A 1023 34.15 -30.43 16.57
N LEU A 1024 34.29 -29.96 15.33
CA LEU A 1024 35.11 -30.58 14.28
C LEU A 1024 35.96 -29.49 13.60
N LYS A 1025 37.27 -29.75 13.45
CA LYS A 1025 38.22 -28.74 12.93
C LYS A 1025 38.33 -28.77 11.41
N GLY A 1026 38.05 -27.62 10.78
CA GLY A 1026 38.44 -27.32 9.40
C GLY A 1026 37.59 -28.00 8.32
N GLY A 1027 36.42 -27.43 8.04
CA GLY A 1027 35.53 -27.90 6.96
C GLY A 1027 34.14 -27.27 7.06
N GLY A 1028 34.02 -25.99 6.74
CA GLY A 1028 32.74 -25.27 6.76
C GLY A 1028 31.92 -25.56 5.50
N GLY A 1029 30.87 -26.35 5.63
CA GLY A 1029 29.80 -26.47 4.63
C GLY A 1029 28.50 -25.87 5.17
N ALA A 1030 27.77 -25.14 4.33
CA ALA A 1030 26.42 -24.70 4.64
C ALA A 1030 25.41 -25.86 4.47
N TYR A 1031 24.32 -25.84 5.25
CA TYR A 1031 23.28 -26.86 5.21
C TYR A 1031 21.89 -26.21 5.13
N ALA A 1032 21.14 -26.51 4.07
CA ALA A 1032 19.75 -26.11 3.95
C ALA A 1032 18.82 -27.16 4.59
N THR A 1033 18.03 -26.76 5.60
CA THR A 1033 16.86 -27.51 6.08
C THR A 1033 15.76 -26.53 6.48
N GLY A 1034 14.62 -26.57 5.78
CA GLY A 1034 13.45 -25.74 6.03
C GLY A 1034 12.16 -26.51 5.77
N ASP A 1035 11.03 -26.03 6.29
CA ASP A 1035 9.74 -26.71 6.18
C ASP A 1035 9.02 -26.38 4.85
N VAL A 1036 7.98 -27.18 4.53
CA VAL A 1036 7.44 -27.51 3.19
C VAL A 1036 7.28 -26.39 2.13
N ASN A 1037 7.25 -25.10 2.49
CA ASN A 1037 7.02 -23.98 1.55
C ASN A 1037 8.22 -23.01 1.36
N GLY A 1038 9.23 -23.02 2.24
CA GLY A 1038 10.17 -21.89 2.35
C GLY A 1038 11.57 -22.14 1.77
N LEU A 1039 12.00 -21.28 0.84
CA LEU A 1039 13.42 -21.18 0.46
C LEU A 1039 14.23 -20.45 1.55
N VAL A 1040 15.38 -21.03 1.91
CA VAL A 1040 16.31 -20.52 2.93
C VAL A 1040 17.66 -20.27 2.27
N ILE A 1041 18.19 -19.04 2.39
CA ILE A 1041 19.53 -18.66 1.92
C ILE A 1041 20.42 -18.42 3.15
N PHE A 1042 21.67 -18.88 3.09
CA PHE A 1042 22.69 -18.67 4.13
C PHE A 1042 23.87 -17.89 3.54
N TYR A 1043 24.21 -16.76 4.15
CA TYR A 1043 25.42 -15.99 3.84
C TYR A 1043 26.62 -16.43 4.70
N ARG A 1044 27.83 -16.10 4.23
CA ARG A 1044 29.11 -16.42 4.89
C ARG A 1044 29.75 -15.14 5.43
N HIS A 1045 29.82 -14.99 6.75
CA HIS A 1045 30.53 -13.86 7.36
C HIS A 1045 31.96 -14.22 7.76
N VAL A 1046 32.93 -13.35 7.45
CA VAL A 1046 34.29 -13.43 7.98
C VAL A 1046 34.33 -12.78 9.38
N GLN A 1047 34.76 -13.55 10.39
CA GLN A 1047 35.22 -13.08 11.71
C GLN A 1047 34.33 -12.12 12.54
N THR A 1048 33.12 -12.52 12.94
CA THR A 1048 32.59 -12.19 14.29
C THR A 1048 31.83 -13.38 14.89
N GLY A 1049 32.11 -13.70 16.15
CA GLY A 1049 31.65 -14.94 16.80
C GLY A 1049 30.25 -14.90 17.40
N ALA A 1050 29.22 -14.60 16.59
CA ALA A 1050 27.81 -14.69 16.98
C ALA A 1050 27.02 -15.50 15.94
N MET A 1051 26.19 -16.45 16.41
CA MET A 1051 25.19 -17.14 15.57
C MET A 1051 23.81 -16.55 15.84
N ASP A 1052 23.29 -15.79 14.89
CA ASP A 1052 21.85 -15.60 14.73
C ASP A 1052 21.34 -16.55 13.61
N GLY A 1053 20.03 -16.80 13.58
CA GLY A 1053 19.43 -17.87 12.77
C GLY A 1053 19.23 -17.56 11.28
N PRO A 1054 18.90 -18.58 10.46
CA PRO A 1054 18.65 -18.43 9.03
C PRO A 1054 17.45 -17.54 8.68
N PHE A 1055 17.53 -16.92 7.50
CA PHE A 1055 16.53 -16.01 6.92
C PHE A 1055 15.64 -16.73 5.89
N THR A 1056 14.33 -16.46 5.87
CA THR A 1056 13.35 -17.08 4.97
C THR A 1056 12.64 -16.06 4.09
N ILE A 1057 12.76 -16.20 2.77
CA ILE A 1057 12.20 -15.26 1.78
C ILE A 1057 10.65 -15.29 1.76
N ASP A 1058 10.06 -16.46 2.01
CA ASP A 1058 8.62 -16.72 1.98
C ASP A 1058 7.81 -15.78 2.90
N THR A 1059 8.40 -15.37 4.02
CA THR A 1059 7.79 -14.45 5.00
C THR A 1059 7.52 -13.04 4.45
N LEU A 1060 8.16 -12.65 3.34
CA LEU A 1060 8.08 -11.31 2.75
C LEU A 1060 7.16 -11.27 1.53
N LEU A 1061 7.11 -12.35 0.74
CA LEU A 1061 6.24 -12.44 -0.43
C LEU A 1061 4.78 -12.79 -0.07
N GLY A 1062 4.52 -13.65 0.91
CA GLY A 1062 3.21 -13.79 1.57
C GLY A 1062 1.99 -14.11 0.68
N SER A 1063 2.18 -14.41 -0.60
CA SER A 1063 1.13 -14.72 -1.57
C SER A 1063 1.72 -15.39 -2.80
N GLY A 1064 1.43 -16.67 -3.03
CA GLY A 1064 1.90 -17.45 -4.18
C GLY A 1064 3.28 -18.09 -4.01
N GLU A 1065 3.52 -19.18 -4.73
CA GLU A 1065 4.81 -19.87 -4.82
C GLU A 1065 5.81 -19.00 -5.61
N ILE A 1066 7.10 -19.04 -5.26
CA ILE A 1066 8.17 -18.40 -6.05
C ILE A 1066 8.32 -19.13 -7.38
N THR A 1067 8.36 -18.38 -8.48
CA THR A 1067 8.45 -18.93 -9.86
C THR A 1067 9.83 -18.80 -10.49
N ASP A 1068 10.58 -17.76 -10.15
CA ASP A 1068 11.90 -17.48 -10.73
C ASP A 1068 12.68 -16.50 -9.82
N LEU A 1069 14.01 -16.58 -9.82
CA LEU A 1069 14.92 -15.74 -9.03
C LEU A 1069 16.07 -15.18 -9.91
N SER A 1070 16.52 -13.95 -9.63
CA SER A 1070 17.72 -13.38 -10.25
C SER A 1070 18.45 -12.43 -9.29
N TYR A 1071 19.78 -12.47 -9.30
CA TYR A 1071 20.66 -11.69 -8.42
C TYR A 1071 21.07 -10.38 -9.06
N GLY A 1072 21.09 -9.31 -8.26
CA GLY A 1072 21.32 -7.95 -8.75
C GLY A 1072 22.76 -7.44 -8.71
N ASN A 1073 23.67 -8.18 -8.09
CA ASN A 1073 25.11 -7.95 -8.09
C ASN A 1073 25.88 -9.25 -7.81
N VAL A 1074 27.19 -9.28 -8.09
CA VAL A 1074 28.03 -10.50 -8.03
C VAL A 1074 28.20 -11.04 -6.61
N SER A 1075 28.13 -10.16 -5.60
CA SER A 1075 28.18 -10.48 -4.16
C SER A 1075 26.85 -11.02 -3.60
N GLY A 1076 25.78 -11.05 -4.40
CA GLY A 1076 24.48 -11.62 -4.02
C GLY A 1076 23.72 -10.82 -2.95
N ILE A 1077 24.01 -9.52 -2.83
CA ILE A 1077 23.38 -8.61 -1.84
C ILE A 1077 22.03 -8.07 -2.36
N SER A 1078 21.94 -7.82 -3.68
CA SER A 1078 20.68 -7.48 -4.34
C SER A 1078 20.00 -8.72 -4.91
N LEU A 1079 18.67 -8.83 -4.79
CA LEU A 1079 17.88 -9.97 -5.28
C LEU A 1079 16.52 -9.51 -5.81
N ALA A 1080 16.04 -10.14 -6.90
CA ALA A 1080 14.63 -10.12 -7.30
C ALA A 1080 14.02 -11.52 -7.31
N ALA A 1081 12.72 -11.58 -7.05
CA ALA A 1081 11.90 -12.78 -7.21
C ALA A 1081 10.59 -12.45 -7.93
N SER A 1082 10.04 -13.48 -8.56
CA SER A 1082 8.67 -13.50 -9.09
C SER A 1082 7.82 -14.57 -8.41
N THR A 1083 6.48 -14.43 -8.49
CA THR A 1083 5.53 -15.42 -7.97
C THR A 1083 4.46 -15.86 -8.96
N SER A 1084 3.89 -17.03 -8.68
CA SER A 1084 2.71 -17.57 -9.37
C SER A 1084 1.41 -16.78 -9.11
N SER A 1085 1.44 -15.78 -8.22
CA SER A 1085 0.33 -14.87 -7.90
C SER A 1085 0.44 -13.50 -8.58
N GLY A 1086 1.45 -13.29 -9.42
CA GLY A 1086 1.64 -12.05 -10.17
C GLY A 1086 2.40 -10.96 -9.43
N TYR A 1087 3.11 -11.30 -8.35
CA TYR A 1087 3.95 -10.38 -7.59
C TYR A 1087 5.41 -10.47 -8.03
N ILE A 1088 6.10 -9.34 -7.88
CA ILE A 1088 7.55 -9.25 -7.84
C ILE A 1088 7.99 -8.46 -6.61
N ALA A 1089 9.21 -8.72 -6.16
CA ALA A 1089 9.88 -7.94 -5.11
C ALA A 1089 11.35 -7.72 -5.45
N SER A 1090 11.91 -6.66 -4.88
CA SER A 1090 13.32 -6.29 -4.93
C SER A 1090 13.83 -6.12 -3.50
N TRP A 1091 15.00 -6.69 -3.19
CA TRP A 1091 15.61 -6.69 -1.86
C TRP A 1091 17.07 -6.21 -1.89
N ASP A 1092 17.48 -5.68 -0.74
CA ASP A 1092 18.87 -5.41 -0.38
C ASP A 1092 19.17 -6.16 0.95
N THR A 1093 20.28 -6.90 1.01
CA THR A 1093 20.69 -7.70 2.18
C THR A 1093 21.89 -7.14 2.94
N LEU A 1094 22.09 -5.81 2.93
CA LEU A 1094 23.05 -5.08 3.77
C LEU A 1094 22.85 -5.31 5.29
N GLY A 1095 23.36 -6.44 5.79
CA GLY A 1095 23.46 -6.81 7.21
C GLY A 1095 22.59 -8.01 7.63
N ASN A 1096 22.57 -8.31 8.94
CA ASN A 1096 21.84 -9.46 9.52
C ASN A 1096 20.29 -9.41 9.35
N GLN A 1097 19.75 -8.41 8.67
CA GLN A 1097 18.33 -8.30 8.32
C GLN A 1097 18.24 -7.78 6.88
N GLY A 1098 17.79 -8.63 5.95
CA GLY A 1098 17.51 -8.21 4.58
C GLY A 1098 16.18 -7.45 4.51
N TYR A 1099 16.16 -6.33 3.78
CA TYR A 1099 15.01 -5.45 3.67
C TYR A 1099 14.40 -5.48 2.26
N VAL A 1100 13.07 -5.42 2.20
CA VAL A 1100 12.33 -5.21 0.95
C VAL A 1100 12.55 -3.76 0.52
N ILE A 1101 13.20 -3.51 -0.62
CA ILE A 1101 13.26 -2.17 -1.22
C ILE A 1101 11.85 -1.79 -1.69
N TRP A 1102 11.19 -2.70 -2.41
CA TRP A 1102 9.78 -2.61 -2.76
C TRP A 1102 9.21 -3.98 -3.17
N LYS A 1103 7.89 -4.11 -3.09
CA LYS A 1103 7.11 -5.28 -3.50
C LYS A 1103 5.85 -4.81 -4.23
N LYS A 1104 5.50 -5.45 -5.34
CA LYS A 1104 4.46 -4.96 -6.24
C LYS A 1104 3.73 -6.12 -6.92
N GLN A 1105 2.40 -6.06 -6.95
CA GLN A 1105 1.63 -6.87 -7.89
C GLN A 1105 1.72 -6.22 -9.27
N VAL A 1106 2.14 -6.99 -10.27
CA VAL A 1106 2.39 -6.53 -11.64
C VAL A 1106 1.53 -7.24 -12.67
N ASP A 1107 0.99 -8.42 -12.35
CA ASP A 1107 -0.02 -9.14 -13.12
C ASP A 1107 -1.08 -9.73 -12.16
N THR A 1108 -2.24 -10.12 -12.70
CA THR A 1108 -3.25 -10.95 -12.02
C THR A 1108 -3.02 -12.46 -12.21
N GLY A 1109 -2.26 -12.85 -13.23
CA GLY A 1109 -1.74 -14.19 -13.45
C GLY A 1109 -0.28 -14.33 -12.99
N PRO A 1110 0.35 -15.50 -13.19
CA PRO A 1110 1.74 -15.73 -12.82
C PRO A 1110 2.73 -14.82 -13.57
N VAL A 1111 3.80 -14.44 -12.89
CA VAL A 1111 5.04 -13.97 -13.53
C VAL A 1111 5.93 -15.20 -13.72
N PHE A 1112 6.23 -15.55 -14.96
CA PHE A 1112 6.95 -16.78 -15.35
C PHE A 1112 8.46 -16.66 -15.26
N SER A 1113 9.00 -15.45 -15.37
CA SER A 1113 10.44 -15.23 -15.30
C SER A 1113 10.79 -13.84 -14.77
N VAL A 1114 11.91 -13.73 -14.04
CA VAL A 1114 12.48 -12.46 -13.56
C VAL A 1114 13.99 -12.45 -13.82
N ASP A 1115 14.52 -11.33 -14.31
CA ASP A 1115 15.96 -11.20 -14.56
C ASP A 1115 16.48 -9.79 -14.30
N TRP A 1116 17.71 -9.65 -13.80
CA TRP A 1116 18.25 -8.38 -13.31
C TRP A 1116 19.39 -7.86 -14.21
N ASN A 1117 19.24 -6.64 -14.71
CA ASN A 1117 20.26 -5.91 -15.45
C ASN A 1117 21.31 -5.36 -14.48
N LEU A 1118 22.42 -6.09 -14.34
CA LEU A 1118 23.54 -5.74 -13.45
C LEU A 1118 24.10 -4.34 -13.73
N THR A 1119 24.11 -3.87 -14.98
CA THR A 1119 24.76 -2.60 -15.36
C THR A 1119 23.87 -1.36 -15.27
N ASN A 1120 22.55 -1.51 -15.12
CA ASN A 1120 21.60 -0.39 -15.15
C ASN A 1120 20.56 -0.38 -14.01
N HIS A 1121 20.67 -1.31 -13.05
CA HIS A 1121 19.68 -1.53 -11.97
C HIS A 1121 18.23 -1.58 -12.49
N GLN A 1122 17.99 -2.48 -13.46
CA GLN A 1122 16.65 -2.73 -14.02
C GLN A 1122 16.25 -4.18 -13.82
N ILE A 1123 14.97 -4.45 -13.58
CA ILE A 1123 14.42 -5.81 -13.53
C ILE A 1123 13.57 -6.03 -14.79
N LEU A 1124 13.82 -7.12 -15.49
CA LEU A 1124 13.00 -7.68 -16.56
C LEU A 1124 12.03 -8.70 -15.96
N THR A 1125 10.79 -8.71 -16.43
CA THR A 1125 9.77 -9.69 -16.00
C THR A 1125 8.96 -10.19 -17.17
N VAL A 1126 8.61 -11.47 -17.18
CA VAL A 1126 7.69 -12.08 -18.15
C VAL A 1126 6.42 -12.54 -17.44
N SER A 1127 5.24 -12.15 -17.94
CA SER A 1127 3.96 -12.34 -17.24
C SER A 1127 2.81 -12.64 -18.20
N GLU A 1128 1.84 -13.44 -17.74
CA GLU A 1128 0.78 -14.04 -18.58
C GLU A 1128 -0.10 -13.03 -19.34
N ASN A 1129 -0.56 -11.96 -18.68
CA ASN A 1129 -1.46 -10.97 -19.26
C ASN A 1129 -0.72 -9.68 -19.62
N GLU A 1130 0.24 -9.29 -18.78
CA GLU A 1130 0.96 -8.04 -18.89
C GLU A 1130 2.19 -8.13 -19.83
N GLY A 1131 2.65 -9.33 -20.17
CA GLY A 1131 3.71 -9.59 -21.15
C GLY A 1131 5.12 -9.37 -20.59
N VAL A 1132 6.06 -8.95 -21.47
CA VAL A 1132 7.44 -8.65 -21.08
C VAL A 1132 7.56 -7.18 -20.65
N GLN A 1133 8.01 -6.93 -19.42
CA GLN A 1133 8.08 -5.59 -18.83
C GLN A 1133 9.44 -5.32 -18.18
N VAL A 1134 9.83 -4.05 -18.14
CA VAL A 1134 11.08 -3.58 -17.53
C VAL A 1134 10.76 -2.57 -16.42
N TRP A 1135 11.37 -2.77 -15.26
CA TRP A 1135 11.18 -2.00 -14.04
C TRP A 1135 12.50 -1.38 -13.60
N ASN A 1136 12.46 -0.23 -12.94
CA ASN A 1136 13.61 0.26 -12.19
C ASN A 1136 13.73 -0.54 -10.88
N ALA A 1137 14.89 -1.16 -10.65
CA ALA A 1137 15.09 -2.12 -9.56
C ALA A 1137 15.03 -1.50 -8.15
N LEU A 1138 15.15 -0.17 -8.06
CA LEU A 1138 15.23 0.59 -6.80
C LEU A 1138 13.89 1.24 -6.40
N THR A 1139 13.06 1.61 -7.38
CA THR A 1139 11.79 2.35 -7.15
C THR A 1139 10.53 1.54 -7.48
N GLY A 1140 10.65 0.42 -8.19
CA GLY A 1140 9.50 -0.35 -8.68
C GLY A 1140 8.65 0.40 -9.72
N SER A 1141 9.15 1.51 -10.26
CA SER A 1141 8.55 2.21 -11.39
C SER A 1141 8.71 1.37 -12.67
N ARG A 1142 7.72 1.41 -13.56
CA ARG A 1142 7.77 0.68 -14.84
C ARG A 1142 8.41 1.57 -15.90
N LEU A 1143 9.58 1.17 -16.38
CA LEU A 1143 10.34 1.88 -17.41
C LEU A 1143 9.81 1.56 -18.81
N GLN A 1144 9.53 0.28 -19.10
CA GLN A 1144 9.10 -0.15 -20.43
C GLN A 1144 8.13 -1.34 -20.37
N ARG A 1145 7.32 -1.49 -21.42
CA ARG A 1145 6.52 -2.70 -21.71
C ARG A 1145 6.69 -3.06 -23.18
N LEU A 1146 7.12 -4.29 -23.44
CA LEU A 1146 7.13 -4.87 -24.78
C LEU A 1146 5.82 -5.61 -25.02
N LYS A 1147 5.16 -5.37 -26.15
CA LYS A 1147 3.88 -6.01 -26.51
C LYS A 1147 4.11 -7.32 -27.29
N VAL A 1148 4.86 -8.22 -26.67
CA VAL A 1148 5.19 -9.57 -27.17
C VAL A 1148 4.61 -10.61 -26.20
N GLN A 1149 4.37 -11.82 -26.69
CA GLN A 1149 3.87 -12.95 -25.90
C GLN A 1149 5.01 -13.96 -25.74
N SER A 1150 5.45 -14.17 -24.51
CA SER A 1150 6.71 -14.82 -24.18
C SER A 1150 6.58 -15.66 -22.92
N ARG A 1151 7.42 -16.70 -22.77
CA ARG A 1151 7.57 -17.47 -21.52
C ARG A 1151 8.82 -17.11 -20.73
N SER A 1152 9.88 -16.64 -21.40
CA SER A 1152 11.16 -16.33 -20.79
C SER A 1152 11.90 -15.28 -21.61
N ALA A 1153 12.56 -14.36 -20.91
CA ALA A 1153 13.38 -13.31 -21.46
C ALA A 1153 14.55 -13.05 -20.50
N ALA A 1154 15.73 -12.72 -21.04
CA ALA A 1154 16.95 -12.50 -20.27
C ALA A 1154 17.76 -11.31 -20.83
N TRP A 1155 18.44 -10.59 -19.95
CA TRP A 1155 19.40 -9.55 -20.32
C TRP A 1155 20.70 -10.12 -20.84
N SER A 1156 21.35 -9.41 -21.77
CA SER A 1156 22.78 -9.61 -22.02
C SER A 1156 23.60 -9.17 -20.79
N PRO A 1157 24.77 -9.79 -20.52
CA PRO A 1157 25.61 -9.40 -19.37
C PRO A 1157 26.03 -7.93 -19.39
N ASP A 1158 26.16 -7.35 -20.58
CA ASP A 1158 26.50 -5.94 -20.78
C ASP A 1158 25.32 -4.97 -20.60
N GLY A 1159 24.13 -5.50 -20.31
CA GLY A 1159 22.86 -4.81 -20.06
C GLY A 1159 22.25 -4.06 -21.25
N LYS A 1160 22.77 -4.22 -22.47
CA LYS A 1160 22.34 -3.44 -23.65
C LYS A 1160 21.26 -4.13 -24.49
N TYR A 1161 21.05 -5.43 -24.31
CA TYR A 1161 20.13 -6.24 -25.10
C TYR A 1161 19.24 -7.11 -24.22
N ILE A 1162 18.01 -7.35 -24.68
CA ILE A 1162 17.13 -8.38 -24.12
C ILE A 1162 16.98 -9.46 -25.19
N VAL A 1163 17.17 -10.74 -24.83
CA VAL A 1163 16.68 -11.85 -25.64
C VAL A 1163 15.35 -12.33 -25.09
N LEU A 1164 14.41 -12.65 -25.96
CA LEU A 1164 13.12 -13.25 -25.61
C LEU A 1164 12.64 -14.19 -26.71
N GLU A 1165 11.78 -15.13 -26.36
CA GLU A 1165 10.90 -15.78 -27.34
C GLU A 1165 9.62 -14.95 -27.52
N ASP A 1166 9.22 -14.68 -28.76
CA ASP A 1166 7.86 -14.20 -29.07
C ASP A 1166 7.10 -15.28 -29.86
N HIS A 1167 5.93 -15.66 -29.35
CA HIS A 1167 4.98 -16.55 -30.02
C HIS A 1167 3.66 -15.85 -30.41
N SER A 1168 3.60 -14.51 -30.32
CA SER A 1168 2.39 -13.73 -30.62
C SER A 1168 1.82 -13.93 -32.03
N SER A 1169 2.66 -14.28 -33.02
CA SER A 1169 2.28 -14.56 -34.40
C SER A 1169 1.79 -16.00 -34.64
N GLY A 1170 1.78 -16.87 -33.63
CA GLY A 1170 1.51 -18.31 -33.78
C GLY A 1170 2.68 -19.12 -34.36
N THR A 1171 3.81 -18.46 -34.61
CA THR A 1171 5.13 -19.06 -34.84
C THR A 1171 6.03 -18.66 -33.68
N SER A 1172 6.79 -19.63 -33.14
CA SER A 1172 7.80 -19.37 -32.12
C SER A 1172 9.02 -18.69 -32.75
N VAL A 1173 9.54 -17.65 -32.11
CA VAL A 1173 10.64 -16.86 -32.64
C VAL A 1173 11.56 -16.41 -31.52
N LEU A 1174 12.87 -16.64 -31.65
CA LEU A 1174 13.87 -16.03 -30.78
C LEU A 1174 14.23 -14.64 -31.34
N GLU A 1175 14.13 -13.61 -30.50
CA GLU A 1175 14.33 -12.22 -30.91
C GLU A 1175 15.17 -11.45 -29.89
N VAL A 1176 16.16 -10.70 -30.40
CA VAL A 1176 17.05 -9.85 -29.60
C VAL A 1176 16.68 -8.39 -29.80
N PHE A 1177 16.31 -7.72 -28.71
CA PHE A 1177 15.86 -6.33 -28.65
C PHE A 1177 16.91 -5.40 -28.07
N GLN A 1178 16.86 -4.13 -28.50
CA GLN A 1178 17.56 -3.00 -27.91
C GLN A 1178 16.63 -1.77 -27.98
N SER A 1179 16.98 -0.67 -27.30
CA SER A 1179 16.32 0.63 -27.50
C SER A 1179 16.25 1.00 -28.99
N GLY A 1180 15.03 1.13 -29.52
CA GLY A 1180 14.74 1.35 -30.94
C GLY A 1180 14.19 0.15 -31.71
N GLY A 1181 14.22 -1.08 -31.15
CA GLY A 1181 13.51 -2.25 -31.71
C GLY A 1181 14.32 -3.54 -31.75
N SER A 1182 13.77 -4.52 -32.48
CA SER A 1182 14.42 -5.81 -32.79
C SER A 1182 15.71 -5.60 -33.60
N LYS A 1183 16.74 -6.41 -33.31
CA LYS A 1183 18.07 -6.38 -33.92
C LYS A 1183 18.42 -7.65 -34.66
N ALA A 1184 18.03 -8.81 -34.10
CA ALA A 1184 18.17 -10.11 -34.73
C ALA A 1184 16.95 -10.97 -34.37
N ARG A 1185 16.47 -11.77 -35.32
CA ARG A 1185 15.24 -12.58 -35.23
C ARG A 1185 15.47 -13.91 -35.96
N VAL A 1186 15.08 -15.04 -35.36
CA VAL A 1186 15.11 -16.36 -36.01
C VAL A 1186 13.85 -17.15 -35.65
N GLU A 1187 13.23 -17.78 -36.66
CA GLU A 1187 12.05 -18.63 -36.46
C GLU A 1187 12.45 -20.00 -35.90
N LEU A 1188 11.70 -20.49 -34.92
CA LEU A 1188 11.97 -21.73 -34.20
C LEU A 1188 10.96 -22.81 -34.56
N ALA A 1189 11.40 -24.07 -34.46
CA ALA A 1189 10.56 -25.24 -34.75
C ALA A 1189 9.49 -25.52 -33.66
N ALA A 1190 9.71 -25.05 -32.43
CA ALA A 1190 8.85 -25.28 -31.27
C ALA A 1190 8.89 -24.08 -30.31
N LEU A 1191 7.92 -24.03 -29.38
CA LEU A 1191 7.85 -23.01 -28.32
C LEU A 1191 9.01 -23.18 -27.32
N VAL A 1192 9.60 -22.06 -26.90
CA VAL A 1192 10.71 -22.02 -25.94
C VAL A 1192 10.20 -21.79 -24.53
N ASN A 1193 10.72 -22.56 -23.57
CA ASN A 1193 10.38 -22.42 -22.16
C ASN A 1193 11.37 -21.49 -21.42
N LYS A 1194 12.67 -21.60 -21.71
CA LYS A 1194 13.73 -20.78 -21.10
C LYS A 1194 14.78 -20.34 -22.12
N VAL A 1195 15.25 -19.10 -21.96
CA VAL A 1195 16.41 -18.52 -22.67
C VAL A 1195 17.46 -18.02 -21.67
N ALA A 1196 18.73 -18.05 -22.04
CA ALA A 1196 19.84 -17.55 -21.24
C ALA A 1196 20.97 -17.00 -22.12
N TRP A 1197 21.74 -16.04 -21.62
CA TRP A 1197 23.00 -15.58 -22.24
C TRP A 1197 24.21 -16.24 -21.60
N SER A 1198 25.30 -16.42 -22.37
CA SER A 1198 26.61 -16.73 -21.82
C SER A 1198 27.21 -15.50 -21.10
N PRO A 1199 28.05 -15.66 -20.06
CA PRO A 1199 28.60 -14.53 -19.28
C PRO A 1199 29.46 -13.56 -20.09
N ASP A 1200 30.04 -14.00 -21.21
CA ASP A 1200 30.82 -13.18 -22.14
C ASP A 1200 29.95 -12.43 -23.17
N GLY A 1201 28.63 -12.65 -23.18
CA GLY A 1201 27.69 -12.04 -24.12
C GLY A 1201 27.85 -12.49 -25.58
N THR A 1202 28.55 -13.59 -25.87
CA THR A 1202 28.78 -14.05 -27.25
C THR A 1202 27.74 -15.08 -27.73
N ILE A 1203 27.14 -15.85 -26.81
CA ILE A 1203 26.22 -16.96 -27.10
C ILE A 1203 24.90 -16.76 -26.36
N ILE A 1204 23.80 -17.12 -27.03
CA ILE A 1204 22.48 -17.31 -26.43
C ILE A 1204 22.16 -18.80 -26.42
N ALA A 1205 21.62 -19.31 -25.31
CA ALA A 1205 21.00 -20.64 -25.23
C ALA A 1205 19.48 -20.51 -25.17
N SER A 1206 18.77 -21.43 -25.83
CA SER A 1206 17.30 -21.52 -25.80
C SER A 1206 16.86 -22.99 -25.71
N ALA A 1207 15.96 -23.32 -24.79
CA ALA A 1207 15.43 -24.69 -24.63
C ALA A 1207 13.93 -24.77 -24.95
N ASP A 1208 13.57 -25.65 -25.88
CA ASP A 1208 12.18 -25.87 -26.31
C ASP A 1208 11.45 -27.00 -25.58
N GLN A 1209 10.13 -27.04 -25.75
CA GLN A 1209 9.23 -28.02 -25.11
C GLN A 1209 9.49 -29.47 -25.53
N ASP A 1210 10.06 -29.68 -26.73
CA ASP A 1210 10.47 -30.99 -27.22
C ASP A 1210 11.83 -31.45 -26.62
N GLY A 1211 12.40 -30.67 -25.70
CA GLY A 1211 13.65 -30.98 -25.02
C GLY A 1211 14.90 -30.62 -25.82
N VAL A 1212 14.79 -29.80 -26.87
CA VAL A 1212 15.93 -29.36 -27.68
C VAL A 1212 16.51 -28.06 -27.14
N ILE A 1213 17.76 -28.13 -26.70
CA ILE A 1213 18.58 -26.97 -26.33
C ILE A 1213 19.39 -26.56 -27.58
N ARG A 1214 19.21 -25.33 -28.05
CA ARG A 1214 19.99 -24.73 -29.14
C ARG A 1214 20.88 -23.63 -28.61
N LEU A 1215 22.07 -23.52 -29.19
CA LEU A 1215 23.03 -22.44 -28.97
C LEU A 1215 23.13 -21.58 -30.22
N TRP A 1216 23.08 -20.26 -30.04
CA TRP A 1216 23.10 -19.27 -31.10
C TRP A 1216 24.28 -18.32 -30.90
N SER A 1217 25.01 -18.00 -31.97
CA SER A 1217 25.90 -16.84 -31.94
C SER A 1217 25.04 -15.58 -31.83
N ALA A 1218 25.23 -14.78 -30.79
CA ALA A 1218 24.61 -13.47 -30.67
C ALA A 1218 25.30 -12.43 -31.57
N ILE A 1219 26.56 -12.69 -31.92
CA ILE A 1219 27.42 -11.81 -32.72
C ILE A 1219 27.50 -12.37 -34.15
N GLY A 1220 27.14 -11.55 -35.14
CA GLY A 1220 27.26 -11.90 -36.55
C GLY A 1220 28.70 -11.79 -37.06
N SER A 1221 28.95 -12.32 -38.27
CA SER A 1221 30.26 -12.33 -38.93
C SER A 1221 30.91 -10.95 -39.20
N ASN A 1222 30.20 -9.86 -38.91
CA ASN A 1222 30.67 -8.47 -38.95
C ASN A 1222 31.06 -7.88 -37.58
N GLY A 1223 30.97 -8.66 -36.49
CA GLY A 1223 31.26 -8.20 -35.12
C GLY A 1223 30.14 -7.40 -34.46
N GLN A 1224 28.90 -7.48 -34.96
CA GLN A 1224 27.73 -6.80 -34.38
C GLN A 1224 26.57 -7.77 -34.14
N VAL A 1225 25.70 -7.45 -33.17
CA VAL A 1225 24.45 -8.18 -32.93
C VAL A 1225 23.49 -7.92 -34.11
N GLY A 1226 23.28 -8.95 -34.94
CA GLY A 1226 22.53 -8.81 -36.20
C GLY A 1226 22.21 -10.10 -36.97
N SER A 1227 22.78 -11.25 -36.60
CA SER A 1227 22.38 -12.56 -37.12
C SER A 1227 22.49 -13.63 -36.02
N LEU A 1228 21.38 -14.30 -35.72
CA LEU A 1228 21.36 -15.47 -34.83
C LEU A 1228 21.70 -16.70 -35.65
N GLU A 1229 22.95 -17.17 -35.56
CA GLU A 1229 23.44 -18.35 -36.28
C GLU A 1229 23.46 -19.55 -35.32
N GLU A 1230 22.76 -20.65 -35.66
CA GLU A 1230 22.74 -21.88 -34.85
C GLU A 1230 24.14 -22.52 -34.85
N LEU A 1231 24.75 -22.61 -33.67
CA LEU A 1231 26.07 -23.21 -33.46
C LEU A 1231 25.97 -24.71 -33.22
N TYR A 1232 25.09 -25.10 -32.29
CA TYR A 1232 24.88 -26.48 -31.85
C TYR A 1232 23.46 -26.69 -31.35
N ALA A 1233 22.95 -27.92 -31.49
CA ALA A 1233 21.68 -28.36 -30.92
C ALA A 1233 21.82 -29.71 -30.20
N PHE A 1234 21.19 -29.85 -29.04
CA PHE A 1234 21.21 -31.04 -28.21
C PHE A 1234 19.78 -31.41 -27.79
N THR A 1235 19.36 -32.67 -27.98
CA THR A 1235 17.99 -33.12 -27.67
C THR A 1235 17.98 -34.03 -26.45
N GLN A 1236 17.11 -33.72 -25.48
CA GLN A 1236 16.77 -34.61 -24.36
C GLN A 1236 15.35 -35.17 -24.51
N ASN A 1237 15.08 -36.31 -23.88
CA ASN A 1237 13.77 -36.98 -23.93
C ASN A 1237 12.77 -36.42 -22.89
N ALA A 1238 12.90 -35.15 -22.52
CA ALA A 1238 12.15 -34.49 -21.47
C ALA A 1238 12.09 -32.98 -21.70
N GLU A 1239 10.97 -32.36 -21.33
CA GLU A 1239 10.80 -30.91 -21.32
C GLU A 1239 11.82 -30.26 -20.38
N ILE A 1240 12.58 -29.29 -20.90
CA ILE A 1240 13.52 -28.49 -20.13
C ILE A 1240 12.76 -27.33 -19.47
N THR A 1241 13.04 -27.12 -18.19
CA THR A 1241 12.30 -26.22 -17.30
C THR A 1241 13.19 -25.14 -16.69
N SER A 1242 14.48 -25.39 -16.53
CA SER A 1242 15.51 -24.36 -16.23
C SER A 1242 16.77 -24.58 -17.10
N LEU A 1243 17.47 -23.49 -17.42
CA LEU A 1243 18.62 -23.46 -18.33
C LEU A 1243 19.56 -22.30 -17.95
N ILE A 1244 20.81 -22.59 -17.59
CA ILE A 1244 21.82 -21.57 -17.22
C ILE A 1244 23.21 -21.92 -17.76
N PHE A 1245 24.09 -20.92 -17.86
CA PHE A 1245 25.53 -21.12 -18.06
C PHE A 1245 26.27 -21.21 -16.72
N SER A 1246 27.48 -21.77 -16.71
CA SER A 1246 28.42 -21.59 -15.60
C SER A 1246 29.03 -20.18 -15.60
N PRO A 1247 29.49 -19.63 -14.46
CA PRO A 1247 30.05 -18.27 -14.39
C PRO A 1247 31.30 -18.05 -15.25
N ASP A 1248 32.07 -19.12 -15.52
CA ASP A 1248 33.22 -19.12 -16.43
C ASP A 1248 32.86 -19.33 -17.91
N GLY A 1249 31.56 -19.47 -18.21
CA GLY A 1249 31.02 -19.75 -19.55
C GLY A 1249 31.35 -21.13 -20.12
N SER A 1250 32.07 -22.01 -19.41
CA SER A 1250 32.58 -23.26 -19.99
C SER A 1250 31.52 -24.37 -20.14
N LEU A 1251 30.45 -24.30 -19.34
CA LEU A 1251 29.35 -25.25 -19.30
C LEU A 1251 27.99 -24.60 -19.52
N ILE A 1252 27.07 -25.37 -20.09
CA ILE A 1252 25.62 -25.14 -20.01
C ILE A 1252 25.03 -26.23 -19.12
N VAL A 1253 24.11 -25.84 -18.25
CA VAL A 1253 23.37 -26.72 -17.34
C VAL A 1253 21.87 -26.57 -17.60
N ALA A 1254 21.17 -27.68 -17.68
CA ALA A 1254 19.71 -27.70 -17.81
C ALA A 1254 19.05 -28.62 -16.78
N GLY A 1255 17.90 -28.18 -16.27
CA GLY A 1255 17.01 -28.95 -15.40
C GLY A 1255 15.77 -29.38 -16.16
N ASP A 1256 15.34 -30.64 -15.99
CA ASP A 1256 14.16 -31.18 -16.67
C ASP A 1256 12.95 -31.42 -15.75
N VAL A 1257 11.80 -31.58 -16.41
CA VAL A 1257 10.50 -31.86 -15.77
C VAL A 1257 10.47 -33.20 -14.99
N ASN A 1258 11.50 -34.04 -15.12
CA ASN A 1258 11.63 -35.32 -14.44
C ASN A 1258 12.64 -35.28 -13.27
N GLY A 1259 13.19 -34.12 -12.90
CA GLY A 1259 14.10 -33.99 -11.76
C GLY A 1259 15.55 -34.39 -12.06
N TYR A 1260 15.95 -34.43 -13.34
CA TYR A 1260 17.34 -34.62 -13.75
C TYR A 1260 18.03 -33.28 -14.01
N ILE A 1261 19.30 -33.21 -13.59
CA ILE A 1261 20.23 -32.19 -14.06
C ILE A 1261 21.11 -32.81 -15.15
N TRP A 1262 21.31 -32.02 -16.19
CA TRP A 1262 22.13 -32.31 -17.36
C TRP A 1262 23.16 -31.20 -17.53
N ALA A 1263 24.38 -31.53 -17.93
CA ALA A 1263 25.43 -30.54 -18.21
C ALA A 1263 26.26 -30.92 -19.44
N TRP A 1264 26.66 -29.92 -20.21
CA TRP A 1264 27.48 -30.07 -21.43
C TRP A 1264 28.55 -28.99 -21.51
N THR A 1265 29.66 -29.32 -22.15
CA THR A 1265 30.62 -28.31 -22.60
C THR A 1265 30.09 -27.55 -23.83
N LEU A 1266 30.57 -26.32 -24.04
CA LEU A 1266 30.32 -25.52 -25.26
C LEU A 1266 30.70 -26.22 -26.60
N LYS A 1267 31.34 -27.40 -26.56
CA LYS A 1267 31.74 -28.20 -27.73
C LYS A 1267 30.84 -29.42 -27.97
N GLY A 1268 29.84 -29.65 -27.12
CA GLY A 1268 28.96 -30.82 -27.23
C GLY A 1268 29.58 -32.15 -26.76
N GLU A 1269 30.66 -32.10 -25.99
CA GLU A 1269 31.23 -33.23 -25.25
C GLU A 1269 30.57 -33.36 -23.87
#